data_AF-A0A150J054-F1
#
_entry.id   AF-A0A150J054-F1
#
_cell.length_a   1.000
_cell.length_b   1.000
_cell.length_c   1.000
_cell.angle_alpha   90.00
_cell.angle_beta   90.00
_cell.angle_gamma   90.00
#
_symmetry.space_group_name_H-M   'P 1'
#
loop_
_entity.id
_entity.type
_entity.pdbx_description
1 polymer ?
#
loop_
_entity_poly.entity_id
_entity_poly.type
_entity_poly.pdbx_seq_one_letter_code
_entity_poly.pdbx_strand_id
1 'polypeptide(L)'
;MDKGAHFYKCDFEVHTPRDINWSGPDSITSKERNAYSETLVKACREKGIHAIAITDHHDFVFFPYIKNAAVSELDDNGDHIQKENQLIVFPGLELTLATPPCQALLILDSNFPENLLQGVLNVLGIAPSPETDSKIAQIVPIPHSVAGNFIDLYERLNSLDYVKGRFTIFPHVSDGGHKTLLRGGFYDYYKSMPCVGGYLGKLVSSLGRGDVDIVNGKNREYGFKSIALIQTSDNRKSSHEDLGKHTTWIKWAEPTAEALRQACLAKNSRISQDLPVLPPIFITSLDVSNSKFLGRIYLEFNQQYNSIIGGRGTGKSTVLEYLRWGLCDQCPDFSLEDDELPNYQDRRKKLIEKTLLPFDATVQVTFIKNGITHIVRRKANTGELLLKIGSGEFEVCSEENVRNLLPIQAYSQKQLSSVGVSSTELKRLVYSPIRQQLSEFELKFKNLQTDIRACYEKRCQSKLIHNETLRHELELKSVLEQVENLRNNLIGISDEDRTIINMHESFMVLEQLLETWSSEIDSSSESIGILLSELKTLPTPIPTSTNFPQNSEETINSISSIVNSIYDSARKQLEEIQTSFKEFRTKDPVYGKNNSKWQQLLTNHKQLYKSAKDRSSSQQVTLTQITQLEERVKDIRKLISDKKQQLIKLGDHEQSFANYKEQWISAHKERADLINSQCEFLSSLSDNNLRAILGRGKGIDSINTTLRNILSGSNIRKEKTDSICNFIALSSSPINEWQDLLTEFELLAQFDPTNNSNEVFPITQKLVSIGFTQNDLKKFAEKITKENYIDLYLVSLEDLPVFEYRTREGEYIDFSDASAGQQATSLIHVLLNQDGPTLIIDQPEDDLDNQMVSEISELICKSKTNRQIIFTSHNANIVVNGDAELVACCNYRVSGDQSNGQIEIIGAIDIPSVKDEITKIMEGGEKAFRLRKEKYGF
;
A
#
# COMPACT_ATOMS: atom_id res chain seq x y z
N MET A 1 -26.02 13.40 -3.48
CA MET A 1 -25.02 13.26 -2.40
C MET A 1 -25.65 12.44 -1.30
N ASP A 2 -24.83 11.77 -0.49
CA ASP A 2 -25.34 11.11 0.72
C ASP A 2 -25.93 12.15 1.70
N LYS A 3 -26.57 11.67 2.78
CA LYS A 3 -27.18 12.53 3.80
C LYS A 3 -26.19 12.94 4.92
N GLY A 4 -24.90 12.70 4.72
CA GLY A 4 -23.86 13.01 5.68
C GLY A 4 -23.40 14.46 5.59
N ALA A 5 -22.44 14.81 6.45
CA ALA A 5 -21.84 16.13 6.46
C ALA A 5 -20.72 16.24 5.41
N HIS A 6 -20.71 17.35 4.65
CA HIS A 6 -19.72 17.64 3.60
C HIS A 6 -19.08 19.01 3.80
N PHE A 7 -17.87 19.19 3.28
CA PHE A 7 -17.15 20.46 3.38
C PHE A 7 -17.64 21.47 2.34
N TYR A 8 -17.84 22.70 2.79
CA TYR A 8 -18.21 23.85 1.97
C TYR A 8 -17.20 24.98 2.22
N LYS A 9 -16.68 25.57 1.15
CA LYS A 9 -15.81 26.78 1.23
C LYS A 9 -16.67 28.00 1.50
N CYS A 10 -16.44 28.67 2.64
CA CYS A 10 -17.31 29.70 3.17
C CYS A 10 -16.61 31.06 3.27
N ASP A 11 -17.39 32.13 3.07
CA ASP A 11 -17.02 33.51 3.39
C ASP A 11 -18.21 34.22 4.05
N PHE A 12 -18.16 34.35 5.37
CA PHE A 12 -19.31 34.77 6.18
C PHE A 12 -19.33 36.26 6.55
N GLU A 13 -18.49 37.08 5.92
CA GLU A 13 -18.53 38.54 6.08
C GLU A 13 -18.53 39.22 4.71
N VAL A 14 -19.72 39.33 4.13
CA VAL A 14 -19.93 39.96 2.83
C VAL A 14 -20.91 41.12 2.98
N HIS A 15 -20.44 42.30 2.62
CA HIS A 15 -21.23 43.52 2.61
C HIS A 15 -21.77 43.84 1.23
N THR A 16 -22.81 44.65 1.20
CA THR A 16 -23.54 45.02 -0.01
C THR A 16 -23.48 46.53 -0.25
N PRO A 17 -23.99 47.03 -1.39
CA PRO A 17 -24.05 48.45 -1.68
C PRO A 17 -24.71 49.33 -0.61
N ARG A 18 -25.49 48.76 0.34
CA ARG A 18 -26.09 49.53 1.43
C ARG A 18 -25.14 49.86 2.57
N ASP A 19 -24.03 49.15 2.71
CA ASP A 19 -23.05 49.42 3.77
C ASP A 19 -22.43 50.82 3.62
N ILE A 20 -22.21 51.53 4.73
CA ILE A 20 -21.65 52.89 4.74
C ILE A 20 -20.24 52.92 4.15
N ASN A 21 -19.47 51.87 4.34
CA ASN A 21 -18.08 51.76 3.88
C ASN A 21 -17.97 51.09 2.51
N TRP A 22 -19.08 50.93 1.79
CA TRP A 22 -19.10 50.34 0.46
C TRP A 22 -18.31 51.16 -0.56
N SER A 23 -17.50 50.47 -1.36
CA SER A 23 -16.73 51.05 -2.46
C SER A 23 -17.26 50.57 -3.82
N GLY A 24 -18.05 51.42 -4.46
CA GLY A 24 -18.70 51.12 -5.73
C GLY A 24 -19.97 51.96 -5.97
N PRO A 25 -20.67 51.71 -7.08
CA PRO A 25 -21.96 52.34 -7.33
C PRO A 25 -22.99 51.89 -6.28
N ASP A 26 -23.91 52.80 -5.95
CA ASP A 26 -25.09 52.49 -5.15
C ASP A 26 -26.09 51.64 -5.96
N SER A 27 -26.97 50.92 -5.27
CA SER A 27 -28.00 50.08 -5.89
C SER A 27 -29.31 50.25 -5.13
N ILE A 28 -30.15 51.16 -5.62
CA ILE A 28 -31.34 51.64 -4.92
C ILE A 28 -32.58 50.92 -5.44
N THR A 29 -32.71 50.81 -6.76
CA THR A 29 -33.87 50.17 -7.39
C THR A 29 -33.76 48.65 -7.35
N SER A 30 -34.89 47.93 -7.35
CA SER A 30 -34.88 46.46 -7.36
C SER A 30 -34.13 45.88 -8.58
N LYS A 31 -34.13 46.58 -9.72
CA LYS A 31 -33.37 46.19 -10.92
C LYS A 31 -31.86 46.27 -10.70
N GLU A 32 -31.38 47.34 -10.07
CA GLU A 32 -29.96 47.51 -9.74
C GLU A 32 -29.51 46.47 -8.70
N ARG A 33 -30.35 46.20 -7.69
CA ARG A 33 -30.08 45.18 -6.66
C ARG A 33 -29.96 43.78 -7.25
N ASN A 34 -30.87 43.43 -8.17
CA ASN A 34 -30.80 42.16 -8.90
C ASN A 34 -29.52 42.07 -9.73
N ALA A 35 -29.20 43.12 -10.50
CA ALA A 35 -27.99 43.14 -11.31
C ALA A 35 -26.71 42.96 -10.47
N TYR A 36 -26.60 43.65 -9.32
CA TYR A 36 -25.49 43.44 -8.39
C TYR A 36 -25.46 42.00 -7.85
N SER A 37 -26.62 41.48 -7.44
CA SER A 37 -26.75 40.12 -6.88
C SER A 37 -26.27 39.05 -7.86
N GLU A 38 -26.63 39.18 -9.15
CA GLU A 38 -26.16 38.30 -10.22
C GLU A 38 -24.63 38.35 -10.37
N THR A 39 -24.02 39.54 -10.32
CA THR A 39 -22.55 39.67 -10.40
C THR A 39 -21.85 39.03 -9.20
N LEU A 40 -22.42 39.15 -8.00
CA LEU A 40 -21.86 38.57 -6.78
C LEU A 40 -21.92 37.04 -6.81
N VAL A 41 -23.06 36.47 -7.22
CA VAL A 41 -23.23 35.02 -7.35
C VAL A 41 -22.24 34.45 -8.36
N LYS A 42 -22.10 35.11 -9.52
CA LYS A 42 -21.11 34.75 -10.54
C LYS A 42 -19.67 34.82 -10.00
N ALA A 43 -19.32 35.87 -9.27
CA ALA A 43 -18.00 35.99 -8.65
C ALA A 43 -17.74 34.89 -7.61
N CYS A 44 -18.74 34.48 -6.83
CA CYS A 44 -18.62 33.35 -5.90
C CYS A 44 -18.32 32.04 -6.65
N ARG A 45 -19.04 31.80 -7.76
CA ARG A 45 -18.85 30.63 -8.63
C ARG A 45 -17.44 30.55 -9.21
N GLU A 46 -16.97 31.65 -9.81
CA GLU A 46 -15.63 31.75 -10.39
C GLU A 46 -14.51 31.53 -9.35
N LYS A 47 -14.76 31.91 -8.08
CA LYS A 47 -13.82 31.73 -6.97
C LYS A 47 -13.98 30.41 -6.20
N GLY A 48 -14.94 29.56 -6.59
CA GLY A 48 -15.24 28.28 -5.95
C GLY A 48 -15.74 28.43 -4.51
N ILE A 49 -16.46 29.51 -4.21
CA ILE A 49 -17.12 29.73 -2.91
C ILE A 49 -18.47 29.02 -2.93
N HIS A 50 -18.73 28.21 -1.91
CA HIS A 50 -19.95 27.41 -1.81
C HIS A 50 -21.01 28.04 -0.92
N ALA A 51 -20.60 28.86 0.06
CA ALA A 51 -21.51 29.53 0.97
C ALA A 51 -21.03 30.93 1.35
N ILE A 52 -21.95 31.88 1.45
CA ILE A 52 -21.71 33.22 1.97
C ILE A 52 -22.74 33.63 3.01
N ALA A 53 -22.40 34.56 3.89
CA ALA A 53 -23.37 35.25 4.72
C ALA A 53 -23.40 36.73 4.36
N ILE A 54 -24.60 37.27 4.16
CA ILE A 54 -24.79 38.70 3.92
C ILE A 54 -24.90 39.37 5.27
N THR A 55 -23.90 40.16 5.64
CA THR A 55 -23.70 40.67 6.99
C THR A 55 -23.56 42.19 7.00
N ASP A 56 -24.43 42.90 6.28
CA ASP A 56 -24.50 44.34 6.40
C ASP A 56 -24.68 44.77 7.86
N HIS A 57 -24.15 45.95 8.20
CA HIS A 57 -24.36 46.49 9.54
C HIS A 57 -25.85 46.77 9.74
N HIS A 58 -26.49 45.96 10.58
CA HIS A 58 -27.85 46.20 11.08
C HIS A 58 -28.95 46.22 9.99
N ASP A 59 -28.73 45.59 8.84
CA ASP A 59 -29.65 45.61 7.70
C ASP A 59 -29.71 44.23 6.98
N PHE A 60 -30.89 43.87 6.48
CA PHE A 60 -31.14 42.60 5.77
C PHE A 60 -31.60 42.79 4.31
N VAL A 61 -31.67 44.03 3.81
CA VAL A 61 -32.42 44.37 2.58
C VAL A 61 -31.91 43.62 1.36
N PHE A 62 -30.60 43.38 1.26
CA PHE A 62 -30.00 42.69 0.11
C PHE A 62 -30.12 41.16 0.15
N PHE A 63 -30.34 40.56 1.32
CA PHE A 63 -30.38 39.11 1.47
C PHE A 63 -31.39 38.42 0.53
N PRO A 64 -32.66 38.87 0.44
CA PRO A 64 -33.64 38.25 -0.46
C PRO A 64 -33.22 38.31 -1.94
N TYR A 65 -32.62 39.42 -2.38
CA TYR A 65 -32.18 39.59 -3.77
C TYR A 65 -31.03 38.63 -4.13
N ILE A 66 -30.05 38.50 -3.23
CA ILE A 66 -28.88 37.63 -3.43
C ILE A 66 -29.29 36.16 -3.37
N LYS A 67 -30.17 35.79 -2.43
CA LYS A 67 -30.72 34.43 -2.35
C LYS A 67 -31.49 34.06 -3.62
N ASN A 68 -32.33 34.96 -4.13
CA ASN A 68 -33.07 34.72 -5.37
C ASN A 68 -32.14 34.60 -6.60
N ALA A 69 -31.09 35.41 -6.67
CA ALA A 69 -30.07 35.30 -7.72
C ALA A 69 -29.32 33.96 -7.67
N ALA A 70 -28.99 33.46 -6.47
CA ALA A 70 -28.33 32.16 -6.29
C ALA A 70 -29.22 30.98 -6.73
N VAL A 71 -30.52 31.03 -6.42
CA VAL A 71 -31.48 29.98 -6.84
C VAL A 71 -31.77 30.03 -8.35
N SER A 72 -31.73 31.22 -8.94
CA SER A 72 -32.03 31.45 -10.36
C SER A 72 -30.80 31.38 -11.26
N GLU A 73 -29.62 31.03 -10.72
CA GLU A 73 -28.37 30.91 -11.47
C GLU A 73 -28.50 29.85 -12.58
N LEU A 74 -28.00 30.21 -13.78
CA LEU A 74 -27.96 29.34 -14.95
C LEU A 74 -26.50 28.99 -15.28
N ASP A 75 -26.28 27.77 -15.77
CA ASP A 75 -24.99 27.34 -16.29
C ASP A 75 -24.72 27.88 -17.71
N ASP A 76 -23.55 27.56 -18.26
CA ASP A 76 -23.14 27.99 -19.61
C ASP A 76 -24.07 27.45 -20.73
N ASN A 77 -24.83 26.39 -20.45
CA ASN A 77 -25.80 25.80 -21.38
C ASN A 77 -27.21 26.40 -21.23
N GLY A 78 -27.42 27.28 -20.25
CA GLY A 78 -28.71 27.89 -19.94
C GLY A 78 -29.61 27.03 -19.05
N ASP A 79 -29.08 25.95 -18.46
CA ASP A 79 -29.79 25.09 -17.53
C ASP A 79 -29.62 25.60 -16.09
N HIS A 80 -30.63 25.38 -15.23
CA HIS A 80 -30.51 25.72 -13.83
C HIS A 80 -29.44 24.87 -13.13
N ILE A 81 -28.61 25.53 -12.31
CA ILE A 81 -27.64 24.84 -11.47
C ILE A 81 -28.36 23.86 -10.53
N GLN A 82 -27.90 22.62 -10.49
CA GLN A 82 -28.40 21.59 -9.59
C GLN A 82 -28.38 22.08 -8.13
N LYS A 83 -29.41 21.75 -7.36
CA LYS A 83 -29.63 22.28 -6.00
C LYS A 83 -28.41 22.07 -5.09
N GLU A 84 -27.69 20.97 -5.24
CA GLU A 84 -26.50 20.61 -4.46
C GLU A 84 -25.29 21.50 -4.77
N ASN A 85 -25.28 22.13 -5.94
CA ASN A 85 -24.21 22.99 -6.42
C ASN A 85 -24.55 24.48 -6.33
N GLN A 86 -25.78 24.85 -5.97
CA GLN A 86 -26.21 26.25 -5.82
C GLN A 86 -25.45 26.93 -4.68
N LEU A 87 -25.19 28.24 -4.83
CA LEU A 87 -24.57 29.04 -3.77
C LEU A 87 -25.50 29.12 -2.56
N ILE A 88 -24.99 28.76 -1.39
CA ILE A 88 -25.73 28.85 -0.13
C ILE A 88 -25.59 30.28 0.42
N VAL A 89 -26.71 30.94 0.67
CA VAL A 89 -26.73 32.31 1.20
C VAL A 89 -27.37 32.31 2.59
N PHE A 90 -26.62 32.73 3.60
CA PHE A 90 -27.10 32.90 4.96
C PHE A 90 -27.54 34.34 5.22
N PRO A 91 -28.70 34.57 5.88
CA PRO A 91 -29.03 35.88 6.42
C PRO A 91 -28.18 36.13 7.66
N GLY A 92 -27.47 37.26 7.71
CA GLY A 92 -26.70 37.65 8.88
C GLY A 92 -26.66 39.15 9.12
N LEU A 93 -26.00 39.55 10.21
CA LEU A 93 -25.77 40.95 10.59
C LEU A 93 -24.38 41.10 11.18
N GLU A 94 -23.67 42.16 10.81
CA GLU A 94 -22.52 42.64 11.58
C GLU A 94 -23.05 43.50 12.75
N LEU A 95 -23.08 42.91 13.94
CA LEU A 95 -23.50 43.59 15.17
C LEU A 95 -22.36 44.45 15.71
N THR A 96 -22.72 45.61 16.25
CA THR A 96 -21.83 46.48 17.03
C THR A 96 -22.45 46.61 18.41
N LEU A 97 -21.76 46.11 19.44
CA LEU A 97 -22.27 46.05 20.81
C LEU A 97 -21.69 47.19 21.64
N ALA A 98 -22.47 47.72 22.59
CA ALA A 98 -21.95 48.65 23.59
C ALA A 98 -21.27 47.93 24.77
N THR A 99 -21.70 46.69 25.09
CA THR A 99 -21.13 45.90 26.20
C THR A 99 -21.20 44.39 25.89
N PRO A 100 -20.05 43.68 25.85
CA PRO A 100 -18.70 44.23 25.69
C PRO A 100 -18.62 45.09 24.42
N PRO A 101 -17.89 46.22 24.42
CA PRO A 101 -17.78 47.07 23.23
C PRO A 101 -16.97 46.38 22.12
N CYS A 102 -17.62 45.61 21.26
CA CYS A 102 -17.00 44.79 20.22
C CYS A 102 -17.97 44.55 19.04
N GLN A 103 -17.45 43.95 17.98
CA GLN A 103 -18.25 43.46 16.85
C GLN A 103 -18.51 41.95 16.97
N ALA A 104 -19.63 41.51 16.39
CA ALA A 104 -19.99 40.11 16.28
C ALA A 104 -20.85 39.86 15.05
N LEU A 105 -20.65 38.74 14.36
CA LEU A 105 -21.54 38.29 13.31
C LEU A 105 -22.69 37.50 13.92
N LEU A 106 -23.92 37.91 13.66
CA LEU A 106 -25.11 37.09 13.88
C LEU A 106 -25.44 36.39 12.57
N ILE A 107 -25.53 35.06 12.57
CA ILE A 107 -25.91 34.28 11.39
C ILE A 107 -27.15 33.46 11.73
N LEU A 108 -28.17 33.55 10.89
CA LEU A 108 -29.41 32.79 10.97
C LEU A 108 -29.38 31.61 10.00
N ASP A 109 -30.29 30.64 10.13
CA ASP A 109 -30.40 29.54 9.15
C ASP A 109 -30.54 30.08 7.71
N SER A 110 -29.91 29.42 6.73
CA SER A 110 -30.04 29.79 5.31
C SER A 110 -31.50 29.75 4.79
N ASN A 111 -32.32 28.88 5.40
CA ASN A 111 -33.75 28.75 5.12
C ASN A 111 -34.64 29.60 6.05
N PHE A 112 -34.09 30.60 6.74
CA PHE A 112 -34.87 31.46 7.63
C PHE A 112 -35.95 32.25 6.85
N PRO A 113 -37.21 32.32 7.33
CA PRO A 113 -38.28 33.02 6.64
C PRO A 113 -38.03 34.54 6.58
N GLU A 114 -38.04 35.09 5.37
CA GLU A 114 -37.72 36.51 5.10
C GLU A 114 -38.67 37.48 5.81
N ASN A 115 -39.95 37.12 5.92
CA ASN A 115 -40.97 37.92 6.62
C ASN A 115 -40.74 38.04 8.14
N LEU A 116 -39.84 37.25 8.71
CA LEU A 116 -39.53 37.25 10.15
C LEU A 116 -38.22 38.00 10.48
N LEU A 117 -37.44 38.40 9.48
CA LEU A 117 -36.14 39.07 9.66
C LEU A 117 -36.28 40.41 10.40
N GLN A 118 -37.32 41.18 10.12
CA GLN A 118 -37.56 42.46 10.78
C GLN A 118 -37.79 42.31 12.30
N GLY A 119 -38.38 41.19 12.74
CA GLY A 119 -38.55 40.90 14.16
C GLY A 119 -37.22 40.71 14.89
N VAL A 120 -36.17 40.22 14.20
CA VAL A 120 -34.81 40.11 14.75
C VAL A 120 -34.20 41.48 15.00
N LEU A 121 -34.36 42.44 14.07
CA LEU A 121 -33.89 43.82 14.28
C LEU A 121 -34.61 44.48 15.46
N ASN A 122 -35.94 44.33 15.53
CA ASN A 122 -36.76 44.90 16.59
C ASN A 122 -36.36 44.39 17.99
N VAL A 123 -36.09 43.08 18.12
CA VAL A 123 -35.72 42.49 19.43
C VAL A 123 -34.35 42.98 19.91
N LEU A 124 -33.46 43.30 18.97
CA LEU A 124 -32.13 43.87 19.20
C LEU A 124 -32.15 45.41 19.36
N GLY A 125 -33.33 46.04 19.31
CA GLY A 125 -33.46 47.49 19.43
C GLY A 125 -32.85 48.26 18.25
N ILE A 126 -32.70 47.60 17.10
CA ILE A 126 -32.18 48.18 15.87
C ILE A 126 -33.35 48.79 15.08
N ALA A 127 -33.24 50.08 14.76
CA ALA A 127 -34.17 50.73 13.85
C ALA A 127 -33.71 50.54 12.40
N PRO A 128 -34.45 49.79 11.55
CA PRO A 128 -34.06 49.58 10.17
C PRO A 128 -34.09 50.89 9.39
N SER A 129 -33.14 51.06 8.47
CA SER A 129 -33.16 52.19 7.53
C SER A 129 -34.23 51.95 6.46
N PRO A 130 -34.92 53.00 5.96
CA PRO A 130 -35.86 52.86 4.85
C PRO A 130 -35.23 52.12 3.67
N GLU A 131 -35.99 51.22 3.04
CA GLU A 131 -35.49 50.50 1.85
C GLU A 131 -35.23 51.44 0.68
N THR A 132 -35.84 52.63 0.65
CA THR A 132 -35.62 53.65 -0.39
C THR A 132 -34.26 54.33 -0.31
N ASP A 133 -33.59 54.23 0.84
CA ASP A 133 -32.32 54.91 1.06
C ASP A 133 -31.19 54.14 0.37
N SER A 134 -30.18 54.85 -0.14
CA SER A 134 -29.05 54.22 -0.82
C SER A 134 -28.09 53.52 0.14
N LYS A 135 -27.96 54.06 1.36
CA LYS A 135 -27.11 53.54 2.44
C LYS A 135 -27.92 53.36 3.74
N ILE A 136 -27.41 52.52 4.62
CA ILE A 136 -27.89 52.44 6.00
C ILE A 136 -27.58 53.73 6.79
N ALA A 137 -28.37 54.01 7.82
CA ALA A 137 -28.13 55.06 8.79
C ALA A 137 -26.84 54.81 9.60
N GLN A 138 -26.31 55.86 10.24
CA GLN A 138 -25.14 55.72 11.11
C GLN A 138 -25.34 54.62 12.15
N ILE A 139 -24.34 53.75 12.25
CA ILE A 139 -24.37 52.56 13.11
C ILE A 139 -24.40 53.00 14.57
N VAL A 140 -25.49 52.68 15.26
CA VAL A 140 -25.64 52.90 16.71
C VAL A 140 -25.36 51.58 17.42
N PRO A 141 -24.39 51.54 18.36
CA PRO A 141 -24.13 50.33 19.12
C PRO A 141 -25.37 49.85 19.88
N ILE A 142 -25.61 48.54 19.89
CA ILE A 142 -26.71 47.93 20.65
C ILE A 142 -26.48 48.26 22.13
N PRO A 143 -27.43 48.95 22.79
CA PRO A 143 -27.23 49.49 24.12
C PRO A 143 -27.21 48.38 25.18
N HIS A 144 -26.54 48.63 26.30
CA HIS A 144 -26.49 47.72 27.45
C HIS A 144 -27.89 47.33 27.97
N SER A 145 -28.90 48.20 27.79
CA SER A 145 -30.28 47.90 28.17
C SER A 145 -30.93 46.79 27.34
N VAL A 146 -30.39 46.51 26.15
CA VAL A 146 -30.84 45.41 25.28
C VAL A 146 -29.99 44.17 25.51
N ALA A 147 -28.66 44.32 25.57
CA ALA A 147 -27.73 43.25 25.88
C ALA A 147 -26.51 43.80 26.63
N GLY A 148 -26.33 43.42 27.90
CA GLY A 148 -25.17 43.81 28.70
C GLY A 148 -23.97 42.87 28.53
N ASN A 149 -24.20 41.68 27.98
CA ASN A 149 -23.17 40.69 27.64
C ASN A 149 -23.73 39.71 26.58
N PHE A 150 -22.94 38.70 26.19
CA PHE A 150 -23.38 37.70 25.21
C PHE A 150 -24.48 36.75 25.73
N ILE A 151 -24.57 36.48 27.03
CA ILE A 151 -25.66 35.68 27.61
C ILE A 151 -26.98 36.42 27.43
N ASP A 152 -27.03 37.70 27.82
CA ASP A 152 -28.23 38.55 27.67
C ASP A 152 -28.67 38.61 26.19
N LEU A 153 -27.71 38.72 25.27
CA LEU A 153 -27.97 38.70 23.82
C LEU A 153 -28.62 37.39 23.37
N TYR A 154 -28.11 36.25 23.83
CA TYR A 154 -28.70 34.94 23.55
C TYR A 154 -30.09 34.81 24.17
N GLU A 155 -30.30 35.23 25.42
CA GLU A 155 -31.62 35.21 26.06
C GLU A 155 -32.62 36.06 25.29
N ARG A 156 -32.21 37.24 24.83
CA ARG A 156 -33.04 38.15 24.04
C ARG A 156 -33.45 37.55 22.71
N LEU A 157 -32.53 36.93 21.97
CA LEU A 157 -32.85 36.25 20.71
C LEU A 157 -33.70 34.99 20.93
N ASN A 158 -33.41 34.22 21.99
CA ASN A 158 -34.19 33.02 22.35
C ASN A 158 -35.60 33.33 22.86
N SER A 159 -35.90 34.59 23.22
CA SER A 159 -37.27 35.01 23.58
C SER A 159 -38.23 34.97 22.38
N LEU A 160 -37.71 34.94 21.15
CA LEU A 160 -38.47 34.73 19.93
C LEU A 160 -38.50 33.23 19.59
N ASP A 161 -39.65 32.59 19.74
CA ASP A 161 -39.80 31.14 19.49
C ASP A 161 -39.35 30.73 18.08
N TYR A 162 -39.53 31.59 17.08
CA TYR A 162 -39.14 31.32 15.69
C TYR A 162 -37.65 31.55 15.40
N VAL A 163 -36.90 32.17 16.31
CA VAL A 163 -35.43 32.38 16.23
C VAL A 163 -34.69 31.33 17.05
N LYS A 164 -35.29 30.87 18.15
CA LYS A 164 -34.70 29.89 19.07
C LYS A 164 -34.16 28.66 18.32
N GLY A 165 -32.86 28.41 18.47
CA GLY A 165 -32.16 27.29 17.81
C GLY A 165 -31.86 27.48 16.32
N ARG A 166 -32.14 28.67 15.75
CA ARG A 166 -31.95 29.01 14.33
C ARG A 166 -30.97 30.18 14.13
N PHE A 167 -30.11 30.43 15.11
CA PHE A 167 -29.08 31.46 15.06
C PHE A 167 -27.78 31.00 15.75
N THR A 168 -26.67 31.61 15.33
CA THR A 168 -25.36 31.51 15.97
C THR A 168 -24.68 32.88 15.97
N ILE A 169 -23.76 33.09 16.90
CA ILE A 169 -23.04 34.36 17.05
C ILE A 169 -21.55 34.09 17.08
N PHE A 170 -20.81 34.81 16.22
CA PHE A 170 -19.36 34.78 16.15
C PHE A 170 -18.80 36.16 16.57
N PRO A 171 -18.29 36.33 17.79
CA PRO A 171 -17.55 37.53 18.17
C PRO A 171 -16.28 37.71 17.35
N HIS A 172 -15.88 38.96 17.13
CA HIS A 172 -14.63 39.29 16.49
C HIS A 172 -13.45 38.99 17.42
N VAL A 173 -12.48 38.20 16.94
CA VAL A 173 -11.36 37.67 17.74
C VAL A 173 -10.00 37.86 17.05
N SER A 174 -9.80 38.96 16.32
CA SER A 174 -8.51 39.29 15.71
C SER A 174 -7.48 39.84 16.72
N ASP A 175 -6.20 39.72 16.38
CA ASP A 175 -5.08 40.34 17.09
C ASP A 175 -5.05 41.87 16.86
N GLY A 176 -5.09 42.61 17.96
CA GLY A 176 -5.09 44.06 17.98
C GLY A 176 -6.42 44.71 17.53
N GLY A 177 -6.72 45.88 18.10
CA GLY A 177 -7.88 46.69 17.71
C GLY A 177 -8.87 46.95 18.84
N HIS A 178 -9.80 47.88 18.60
CA HIS A 178 -10.78 48.30 19.60
C HIS A 178 -12.12 47.58 19.50
N LYS A 179 -12.29 46.70 18.51
CA LYS A 179 -13.54 45.97 18.23
C LYS A 179 -13.45 44.46 18.45
N THR A 180 -12.30 43.96 18.90
CA THR A 180 -12.04 42.53 19.19
C THR A 180 -12.33 42.20 20.65
N LEU A 181 -12.68 40.95 20.90
CA LEU A 181 -12.85 40.37 22.24
C LEU A 181 -11.50 39.98 22.88
N LEU A 182 -10.44 39.78 22.09
CA LEU A 182 -9.11 39.39 22.56
C LEU A 182 -8.31 40.63 22.99
N ARG A 183 -8.65 41.19 24.16
CA ARG A 183 -7.91 42.31 24.76
C ARG A 183 -8.03 42.36 26.28
N GLY A 184 -7.10 43.06 26.91
CA GLY A 184 -7.07 43.24 28.36
C GLY A 184 -8.40 43.74 28.93
N GLY A 185 -8.88 43.11 30.01
CA GLY A 185 -10.14 43.45 30.68
C GLY A 185 -11.39 42.76 30.12
N PHE A 186 -11.27 41.92 29.07
CA PHE A 186 -12.41 41.24 28.43
C PHE A 186 -12.51 39.73 28.77
N TYR A 187 -11.66 39.26 29.69
CA TYR A 187 -11.60 37.84 30.10
C TYR A 187 -12.93 37.31 30.63
N ASP A 188 -13.66 38.09 31.44
CA ASP A 188 -14.95 37.67 32.00
C ASP A 188 -16.02 37.51 30.91
N TYR A 189 -16.05 38.43 29.93
CA TYR A 189 -16.96 38.33 28.79
C TYR A 189 -16.65 37.11 27.92
N TYR A 190 -15.36 36.85 27.65
CA TYR A 190 -14.94 35.67 26.88
C TYR A 190 -15.27 34.36 27.61
N LYS A 191 -15.00 34.30 28.91
CA LYS A 191 -15.26 33.10 29.72
C LYS A 191 -16.76 32.77 29.82
N SER A 192 -17.59 33.80 29.96
CA SER A 192 -19.03 33.67 30.17
C SER A 192 -19.85 33.55 28.87
N MET A 193 -19.32 33.98 27.71
CA MET A 193 -20.10 33.99 26.47
C MET A 193 -20.63 32.59 26.13
N PRO A 194 -21.85 32.44 25.58
CA PRO A 194 -22.31 31.14 25.08
C PRO A 194 -21.63 30.71 23.76
N CYS A 195 -21.03 31.65 23.04
CA CYS A 195 -20.43 31.44 21.73
C CYS A 195 -19.33 30.36 21.76
N VAL A 196 -19.29 29.51 20.73
CA VAL A 196 -18.33 28.41 20.57
C VAL A 196 -17.38 28.62 19.37
N GLY A 197 -17.58 29.69 18.61
CA GLY A 197 -16.70 30.15 17.54
C GLY A 197 -16.50 31.65 17.60
N GLY A 198 -15.55 32.17 16.84
CA GLY A 198 -15.32 33.59 16.60
C GLY A 198 -14.80 33.80 15.18
N TYR A 199 -14.88 35.02 14.67
CA TYR A 199 -14.41 35.36 13.33
C TYR A 199 -13.21 36.30 13.35
N LEU A 200 -12.46 36.33 12.25
CA LEU A 200 -11.34 37.23 12.03
C LEU A 200 -11.21 37.60 10.55
N GLY A 201 -10.98 38.88 10.25
CA GLY A 201 -10.75 39.38 8.89
C GLY A 201 -9.32 39.20 8.38
N LYS A 202 -8.55 38.26 8.96
CA LYS A 202 -7.15 37.99 8.62
C LYS A 202 -6.89 36.48 8.67
N LEU A 203 -5.72 36.05 8.18
CA LEU A 203 -5.27 34.67 8.34
C LEU A 203 -5.12 34.30 9.82
N VAL A 204 -5.52 33.10 10.19
CA VAL A 204 -5.35 32.53 11.55
C VAL A 204 -3.87 32.48 11.95
N SER A 205 -2.95 32.30 11.00
CA SER A 205 -1.51 32.34 11.24
C SER A 205 -0.99 33.71 11.67
N SER A 206 -1.77 34.78 11.51
CA SER A 206 -1.41 36.13 11.95
C SER A 206 -1.68 36.40 13.43
N LEU A 207 -2.38 35.51 14.13
CA LEU A 207 -2.63 35.63 15.57
C LEU A 207 -1.33 35.49 16.38
N GLY A 208 -1.07 36.43 17.29
CA GLY A 208 0.02 36.33 18.25
C GLY A 208 -0.08 35.08 19.14
N ARG A 209 1.06 34.59 19.62
CA ARG A 209 1.15 33.36 20.43
C ARG A 209 0.21 33.36 21.65
N GLY A 210 0.05 34.50 22.31
CA GLY A 210 -0.84 34.63 23.47
C GLY A 210 -2.32 34.44 23.12
N ASP A 211 -2.76 34.99 21.99
CA ASP A 211 -4.14 34.86 21.49
C ASP A 211 -4.44 33.43 21.01
N VAL A 212 -3.45 32.78 20.40
CA VAL A 212 -3.52 31.35 20.04
C VAL A 212 -3.74 30.48 21.28
N ASP A 213 -3.09 30.79 22.40
CA ASP A 213 -3.29 30.05 23.66
C ASP A 213 -4.68 30.32 24.27
N ILE A 214 -5.26 31.50 24.05
CA ILE A 214 -6.63 31.83 24.48
C ILE A 214 -7.66 31.02 23.70
N VAL A 215 -7.64 31.10 22.37
CA VAL A 215 -8.65 30.45 21.50
C VAL A 215 -8.56 28.93 21.50
N ASN A 216 -7.41 28.37 21.89
CA ASN A 216 -7.23 26.93 22.10
C ASN A 216 -7.48 26.46 23.54
N GLY A 217 -7.95 27.35 24.41
CA GLY A 217 -8.30 26.99 25.79
C GLY A 217 -7.12 26.61 26.67
N LYS A 218 -5.91 27.09 26.36
CA LYS A 218 -4.69 26.89 27.18
C LYS A 218 -4.48 28.00 28.20
N ASN A 219 -5.13 29.14 28.01
CA ASN A 219 -5.01 30.30 28.90
C ASN A 219 -5.98 30.20 30.10
N ARG A 220 -5.43 30.30 31.32
CA ARG A 220 -6.18 30.22 32.58
C ARG A 220 -7.07 31.44 32.84
N GLU A 221 -6.63 32.65 32.51
CA GLU A 221 -7.40 33.90 32.76
C GLU A 221 -8.69 33.91 31.95
N TYR A 222 -8.64 33.37 30.73
CA TYR A 222 -9.79 33.20 29.83
C TYR A 222 -10.58 31.90 30.10
N GLY A 223 -10.30 31.22 31.22
CA GLY A 223 -11.11 30.10 31.73
C GLY A 223 -10.94 28.78 30.98
N PHE A 224 -9.82 28.56 30.28
CA PHE A 224 -9.56 27.37 29.45
C PHE A 224 -10.62 27.11 28.36
N LYS A 225 -11.37 28.14 27.98
CA LYS A 225 -12.42 28.02 26.97
C LYS A 225 -11.82 28.04 25.57
N SER A 226 -12.01 26.93 24.86
CA SER A 226 -11.63 26.76 23.46
C SER A 226 -12.76 27.21 22.53
N ILE A 227 -12.43 27.91 21.45
CA ILE A 227 -13.37 28.29 20.38
C ILE A 227 -12.81 27.93 19.00
N ALA A 228 -13.70 27.82 18.02
CA ALA A 228 -13.33 27.73 16.62
C ALA A 228 -13.09 29.12 16.00
N LEU A 229 -12.32 29.16 14.91
CA LEU A 229 -12.01 30.39 14.18
C LEU A 229 -12.55 30.31 12.76
N ILE A 230 -13.25 31.37 12.33
CA ILE A 230 -13.78 31.53 10.99
C ILE A 230 -13.09 32.74 10.35
N GLN A 231 -12.35 32.49 9.28
CA GLN A 231 -11.72 33.53 8.48
C GLN A 231 -12.74 34.10 7.49
N THR A 232 -12.73 35.43 7.35
CA THR A 232 -13.68 36.15 6.50
C THR A 232 -12.97 37.20 5.67
N SER A 233 -13.54 37.56 4.52
CA SER A 233 -12.91 38.54 3.63
C SER A 233 -13.25 40.00 3.93
N ASP A 234 -14.34 40.27 4.65
CA ASP A 234 -14.89 41.62 4.84
C ASP A 234 -15.08 42.35 3.49
N ASN A 235 -15.67 41.65 2.50
CA ASN A 235 -15.79 42.18 1.14
C ASN A 235 -16.77 43.36 1.08
N ARG A 236 -16.25 44.56 0.75
CA ARG A 236 -17.01 45.82 0.63
C ARG A 236 -16.88 46.49 -0.74
N LYS A 237 -16.41 45.76 -1.76
CA LYS A 237 -16.09 46.33 -3.09
C LYS A 237 -16.98 45.75 -4.17
N SER A 238 -17.46 46.63 -5.05
CA SER A 238 -18.23 46.23 -6.24
C SER A 238 -17.45 45.39 -7.26
N SER A 239 -16.12 45.45 -7.23
CA SER A 239 -15.25 44.59 -8.05
C SER A 239 -15.14 43.15 -7.54
N HIS A 240 -15.65 42.87 -6.34
CA HIS A 240 -15.52 41.59 -5.63
C HIS A 240 -14.06 41.14 -5.44
N GLU A 241 -13.08 42.05 -5.47
CA GLU A 241 -11.65 41.66 -5.39
C GLU A 241 -11.26 41.05 -4.04
N ASP A 242 -11.91 41.48 -2.95
CA ASP A 242 -11.63 41.00 -1.59
C ASP A 242 -12.34 39.67 -1.29
N LEU A 243 -13.50 39.43 -1.92
CA LEU A 243 -14.30 38.21 -1.77
C LEU A 243 -13.42 36.94 -1.85
N GLY A 244 -13.48 36.10 -0.82
CA GLY A 244 -12.73 34.85 -0.79
C GLY A 244 -11.20 34.97 -0.66
N LYS A 245 -10.65 36.16 -0.35
CA LYS A 245 -9.23 36.29 0.03
C LYS A 245 -8.89 35.49 1.28
N HIS A 246 -9.83 35.43 2.21
CA HIS A 246 -9.78 34.64 3.42
C HIS A 246 -11.08 33.83 3.47
N THR A 247 -10.97 32.51 3.60
CA THR A 247 -12.12 31.60 3.58
C THR A 247 -11.91 30.50 4.59
N THR A 248 -13.00 29.91 5.05
CA THR A 248 -12.96 28.73 5.91
C THR A 248 -13.79 27.62 5.29
N TRP A 249 -13.24 26.41 5.25
CA TRP A 249 -13.98 25.20 4.92
C TRP A 249 -14.72 24.71 6.16
N ILE A 250 -16.04 24.58 6.06
CA ILE A 250 -16.90 24.18 7.17
C ILE A 250 -17.74 22.98 6.73
N LYS A 251 -17.85 21.97 7.60
CA LYS A 251 -18.57 20.74 7.33
C LYS A 251 -19.97 20.72 7.95
N TRP A 252 -21.00 20.47 7.14
CA TRP A 252 -22.39 20.28 7.59
C TRP A 252 -23.18 19.38 6.64
N ALA A 253 -24.31 18.82 7.10
CA ALA A 253 -25.28 18.16 6.22
C ALA A 253 -26.33 19.14 5.68
N GLU A 254 -26.85 20.00 6.56
CA GLU A 254 -27.78 21.07 6.19
C GLU A 254 -27.25 22.44 6.65
N PRO A 255 -27.37 23.50 5.82
CA PRO A 255 -26.85 24.84 6.11
C PRO A 255 -27.70 25.58 7.16
N THR A 256 -27.60 25.13 8.41
CA THR A 256 -28.28 25.70 9.59
C THR A 256 -27.28 26.31 10.56
N ALA A 257 -27.74 27.24 11.38
CA ALA A 257 -26.93 27.85 12.42
C ALA A 257 -26.48 26.84 13.49
N GLU A 258 -27.31 25.84 13.79
CA GLU A 258 -26.95 24.73 14.66
C GLU A 258 -25.82 23.88 14.06
N ALA A 259 -25.83 23.62 12.74
CA ALA A 259 -24.74 22.92 12.08
C ALA A 259 -23.41 23.71 12.15
N LEU A 260 -23.46 25.04 11.97
CA LEU A 260 -22.29 25.90 12.19
C LEU A 260 -21.79 25.83 13.65
N ARG A 261 -22.70 25.82 14.62
CA ARG A 261 -22.37 25.67 16.05
C ARG A 261 -21.70 24.31 16.33
N GLN A 262 -22.22 23.22 15.76
CA GLN A 262 -21.63 21.87 15.86
C GLN A 262 -20.27 21.81 15.19
N ALA A 263 -20.10 22.44 14.03
CA ALA A 263 -18.80 22.56 13.37
C ALA A 263 -17.76 23.27 14.25
N CYS A 264 -18.17 24.30 14.99
CA CYS A 264 -17.30 24.96 15.95
C CYS A 264 -16.93 24.10 17.15
N LEU A 265 -17.87 23.30 17.67
CA LEU A 265 -17.58 22.35 18.75
C LEU A 265 -16.59 21.25 18.29
N ALA A 266 -16.78 20.76 17.07
CA ALA A 266 -15.92 19.76 16.44
C ALA A 266 -14.85 20.41 15.53
N LYS A 267 -14.22 21.51 15.98
CA LYS A 267 -13.32 22.34 15.14
C LYS A 267 -12.17 21.56 14.48
N ASN A 268 -11.68 20.49 15.10
CA ASN A 268 -10.61 19.66 14.56
C ASN A 268 -11.06 18.73 13.41
N SER A 269 -12.38 18.52 13.28
CA SER A 269 -12.99 17.58 12.34
C SER A 269 -13.76 18.30 11.22
N ARG A 270 -14.43 19.40 11.55
CA ARG A 270 -15.39 20.09 10.68
C ARG A 270 -14.93 21.44 10.17
N ILE A 271 -13.81 21.98 10.67
CA ILE A 271 -13.29 23.29 10.26
C ILE A 271 -11.87 23.14 9.74
N SER A 272 -11.63 23.64 8.53
CA SER A 272 -10.31 23.71 7.94
C SER A 272 -10.08 25.09 7.31
N GLN A 273 -8.90 25.66 7.51
CA GLN A 273 -8.52 26.93 6.86
C GLN A 273 -7.95 26.69 5.46
N ASP A 274 -7.41 25.49 5.22
CA ASP A 274 -6.89 25.03 3.94
C ASP A 274 -7.87 24.05 3.27
N LEU A 275 -7.61 23.71 2.00
CA LEU A 275 -8.37 22.69 1.28
C LEU A 275 -8.35 21.37 2.06
N PRO A 276 -9.51 20.82 2.49
CA PRO A 276 -9.56 19.61 3.29
C PRO A 276 -9.08 18.40 2.49
N VAL A 277 -8.30 17.55 3.16
CA VAL A 277 -7.87 16.25 2.62
C VAL A 277 -8.97 15.22 2.88
N LEU A 278 -9.36 14.48 1.84
CA LEU A 278 -10.41 13.46 1.91
C LEU A 278 -9.91 12.12 1.32
N PRO A 279 -10.39 10.98 1.85
CA PRO A 279 -9.99 9.64 1.37
C PRO A 279 -10.30 9.42 -0.12
N PRO A 280 -9.32 9.10 -0.98
CA PRO A 280 -9.54 8.92 -2.43
C PRO A 280 -10.21 7.58 -2.80
N ILE A 281 -10.27 6.65 -1.83
CA ILE A 281 -10.84 5.31 -1.97
C ILE A 281 -11.87 5.12 -0.86
N PHE A 282 -13.13 4.91 -1.23
CA PHE A 282 -14.22 4.77 -0.27
C PHE A 282 -15.45 4.08 -0.89
N ILE A 283 -16.22 3.41 -0.05
CA ILE A 283 -17.49 2.78 -0.38
C ILE A 283 -18.56 3.86 -0.43
N THR A 284 -19.35 3.92 -1.48
CA THR A 284 -20.43 4.92 -1.64
C THR A 284 -21.79 4.36 -1.25
N SER A 285 -22.06 3.07 -1.50
CA SER A 285 -23.36 2.48 -1.18
C SER A 285 -23.35 0.97 -1.04
N LEU A 286 -24.32 0.48 -0.28
CA LEU A 286 -24.73 -0.93 -0.15
C LEU A 286 -26.20 -1.05 -0.56
N ASP A 287 -26.48 -1.88 -1.56
CA ASP A 287 -27.81 -2.24 -2.02
C ASP A 287 -28.04 -3.75 -1.84
N VAL A 288 -29.02 -4.11 -1.02
CA VAL A 288 -29.44 -5.49 -0.77
C VAL A 288 -30.89 -5.64 -1.23
N SER A 289 -31.05 -6.39 -2.31
CA SER A 289 -32.35 -6.59 -3.00
C SER A 289 -33.46 -7.17 -2.11
N ASN A 290 -33.12 -8.03 -1.15
CA ASN A 290 -34.02 -8.49 -0.09
C ASN A 290 -33.25 -9.22 1.01
N SER A 291 -33.82 -9.35 2.21
CA SER A 291 -33.27 -10.17 3.29
C SER A 291 -34.37 -10.57 4.27
N LYS A 292 -34.18 -11.70 4.98
CA LYS A 292 -35.17 -12.20 5.94
C LYS A 292 -35.54 -11.20 7.03
N PHE A 293 -34.55 -10.51 7.59
CA PHE A 293 -34.72 -9.69 8.78
C PHE A 293 -34.87 -8.19 8.46
N LEU A 294 -34.06 -7.65 7.55
CA LEU A 294 -34.06 -6.22 7.22
C LEU A 294 -34.91 -5.90 5.97
N GLY A 295 -35.29 -6.90 5.18
CA GLY A 295 -35.89 -6.73 3.85
C GLY A 295 -34.92 -6.08 2.87
N ARG A 296 -35.45 -5.19 2.01
CA ARG A 296 -34.67 -4.35 1.10
C ARG A 296 -33.86 -3.32 1.89
N ILE A 297 -32.58 -3.19 1.54
CA ILE A 297 -31.68 -2.21 2.15
C ILE A 297 -31.04 -1.39 1.03
N TYR A 298 -31.12 -0.08 1.14
CA TYR A 298 -30.30 0.84 0.37
C TYR A 298 -29.68 1.82 1.35
N LEU A 299 -28.35 1.75 1.50
CA LEU A 299 -27.60 2.58 2.42
C LEU A 299 -26.48 3.28 1.65
N GLU A 300 -26.51 4.60 1.65
CA GLU A 300 -25.41 5.44 1.16
C GLU A 300 -24.46 5.74 2.31
N PHE A 301 -23.16 5.73 2.01
CA PHE A 301 -22.09 6.03 2.95
C PHE A 301 -21.40 7.33 2.57
N ASN A 302 -21.05 8.11 3.58
CA ASN A 302 -20.18 9.27 3.46
C ASN A 302 -18.72 8.83 3.24
N GLN A 303 -17.94 9.69 2.59
CA GLN A 303 -16.52 9.46 2.28
C GLN A 303 -15.62 9.31 3.51
N GLN A 304 -16.00 9.89 4.65
CA GLN A 304 -15.21 9.91 5.88
C GLN A 304 -15.71 8.87 6.91
N TYR A 305 -16.34 9.29 8.01
CA TYR A 305 -16.77 8.39 9.08
C TYR A 305 -18.29 8.17 9.10
N ASN A 306 -18.65 6.89 9.01
CA ASN A 306 -20.02 6.38 9.06
C ASN A 306 -20.22 5.56 10.33
N SER A 307 -21.30 5.81 11.05
CA SER A 307 -21.69 5.04 12.23
C SER A 307 -23.07 4.41 12.08
N ILE A 308 -23.18 3.11 12.31
CA ILE A 308 -24.43 2.36 12.31
C ILE A 308 -24.82 2.07 13.76
N ILE A 309 -25.94 2.64 14.20
CA ILE A 309 -26.37 2.61 15.61
C ILE A 309 -27.73 1.94 15.74
N GLY A 310 -28.14 1.62 16.97
CA GLY A 310 -29.41 0.91 17.20
C GLY A 310 -29.39 0.01 18.42
N GLY A 311 -30.58 -0.40 18.86
CA GLY A 311 -30.74 -1.34 19.98
C GLY A 311 -30.14 -2.73 19.71
N ARG A 312 -30.09 -3.57 20.74
CA ARG A 312 -29.71 -4.98 20.56
C ARG A 312 -30.70 -5.68 19.64
N GLY A 313 -30.19 -6.44 18.67
CA GLY A 313 -30.99 -7.22 17.72
C GLY A 313 -31.58 -6.45 16.55
N THR A 314 -31.32 -5.14 16.39
CA THR A 314 -31.92 -4.33 15.30
C THR A 314 -31.26 -4.50 13.93
N GLY A 315 -30.23 -5.35 13.80
CA GLY A 315 -29.61 -5.70 12.52
C GLY A 315 -28.32 -4.94 12.16
N LYS A 316 -27.74 -4.16 13.08
CA LYS A 316 -26.48 -3.42 12.89
C LYS A 316 -25.35 -4.29 12.30
N SER A 317 -24.98 -5.36 13.00
CA SER A 317 -23.94 -6.30 12.57
C SER A 317 -24.29 -6.97 11.25
N THR A 318 -25.57 -7.23 11.00
CA THR A 318 -26.04 -7.84 9.73
C THR A 318 -25.74 -6.95 8.52
N VAL A 319 -25.87 -5.62 8.66
CA VAL A 319 -25.49 -4.68 7.60
C VAL A 319 -24.00 -4.76 7.27
N LEU A 320 -23.14 -4.79 8.29
CA LEU A 320 -21.68 -4.94 8.08
C LEU A 320 -21.32 -6.28 7.46
N GLU A 321 -21.95 -7.38 7.90
CA GLU A 321 -21.71 -8.70 7.34
C GLU A 321 -22.13 -8.81 5.87
N TYR A 322 -23.22 -8.14 5.45
CA TYR A 322 -23.60 -8.05 4.04
C TYR A 322 -22.56 -7.28 3.22
N LEU A 323 -22.06 -6.17 3.75
CA LEU A 323 -21.01 -5.38 3.10
C LEU A 323 -19.73 -6.19 2.92
N ARG A 324 -19.26 -6.84 4.00
CA ARG A 324 -18.06 -7.70 3.98
C ARG A 324 -18.20 -8.88 3.03
N TRP A 325 -19.38 -9.52 3.01
CA TRP A 325 -19.65 -10.63 2.11
C TRP A 325 -19.70 -10.21 0.64
N GLY A 326 -20.31 -9.06 0.34
CA GLY A 326 -20.33 -8.47 -1.00
C GLY A 326 -18.92 -8.13 -1.52
N LEU A 327 -18.06 -7.64 -0.63
CA LEU A 327 -16.66 -7.30 -0.93
C LEU A 327 -15.69 -8.50 -0.84
N CYS A 328 -16.21 -9.71 -0.66
CA CYS A 328 -15.41 -10.94 -0.62
C CYS A 328 -14.30 -10.92 0.44
N ASP A 329 -14.55 -10.26 1.57
CA ASP A 329 -13.63 -10.23 2.71
C ASP A 329 -13.36 -11.65 3.21
N GLN A 330 -12.09 -12.03 3.33
CA GLN A 330 -11.67 -13.28 3.92
C GLN A 330 -10.91 -12.95 5.20
N CYS A 331 -11.63 -13.01 6.32
CA CYS A 331 -11.03 -13.00 7.64
C CYS A 331 -10.11 -14.23 7.75
N PRO A 332 -8.87 -14.16 8.24
CA PRO A 332 -8.04 -15.36 8.42
C PRO A 332 -8.79 -16.42 9.26
N ASP A 333 -8.63 -17.71 8.92
CA ASP A 333 -9.25 -18.77 9.71
C ASP A 333 -8.41 -19.04 10.98
N PHE A 334 -8.69 -18.27 12.02
CA PHE A 334 -7.98 -18.36 13.30
C PHE A 334 -8.25 -19.67 14.06
N SER A 335 -9.28 -20.45 13.68
CA SER A 335 -9.56 -21.74 14.30
C SER A 335 -8.49 -22.80 13.99
N LEU A 336 -7.63 -22.55 13.00
CA LEU A 336 -6.47 -23.40 12.71
C LEU A 336 -5.29 -23.17 13.67
N GLU A 337 -5.26 -22.01 14.36
CA GLU A 337 -4.21 -21.67 15.32
C GLU A 337 -4.60 -22.07 16.75
N ASP A 338 -5.88 -21.95 17.11
CA ASP A 338 -6.42 -22.34 18.41
C ASP A 338 -7.90 -22.76 18.30
N ASP A 339 -8.21 -24.02 18.67
CA ASP A 339 -9.55 -24.61 18.61
C ASP A 339 -10.55 -23.88 19.55
N GLU A 340 -10.09 -23.10 20.53
CA GLU A 340 -10.94 -22.33 21.43
C GLU A 340 -11.45 -21.00 20.82
N LEU A 341 -10.84 -20.55 19.72
CA LEU A 341 -11.21 -19.29 19.08
C LEU A 341 -12.50 -19.39 18.25
N PRO A 342 -13.39 -18.38 18.29
CA PRO A 342 -14.59 -18.38 17.48
C PRO A 342 -14.30 -18.39 15.97
N ASN A 343 -14.89 -19.35 15.23
CA ASN A 343 -14.84 -19.30 13.77
C ASN A 343 -15.81 -18.23 13.22
N TYR A 344 -15.29 -17.03 13.00
CA TYR A 344 -16.04 -15.87 12.48
C TYR A 344 -16.53 -16.10 11.05
N GLN A 345 -15.78 -16.82 10.21
CA GLN A 345 -16.20 -17.12 8.84
C GLN A 345 -17.46 -17.98 8.80
N ASP A 346 -17.51 -19.03 9.63
CA ASP A 346 -18.67 -19.92 9.74
C ASP A 346 -19.90 -19.20 10.27
N ARG A 347 -19.73 -18.29 11.23
CA ARG A 347 -20.81 -17.45 11.74
C ARG A 347 -21.41 -16.59 10.62
N ARG A 348 -20.56 -15.92 9.83
CA ARG A 348 -20.99 -15.14 8.66
C ARG A 348 -21.67 -16.03 7.63
N LYS A 349 -21.08 -17.18 7.27
CA LYS A 349 -21.67 -18.11 6.30
C LYS A 349 -23.08 -18.54 6.72
N LYS A 350 -23.25 -18.96 7.98
CA LYS A 350 -24.56 -19.30 8.54
C LYS A 350 -25.55 -18.12 8.53
N LEU A 351 -25.08 -16.90 8.76
CA LEU A 351 -25.91 -15.70 8.67
C LEU A 351 -26.40 -15.47 7.23
N ILE A 352 -25.50 -15.54 6.24
CA ILE A 352 -25.83 -15.36 4.83
C ILE A 352 -26.81 -16.45 4.36
N GLU A 353 -26.54 -17.72 4.67
CA GLU A 353 -27.40 -18.86 4.33
C GLU A 353 -28.80 -18.74 4.94
N LYS A 354 -28.92 -18.20 6.15
CA LYS A 354 -30.23 -18.05 6.81
C LYS A 354 -31.02 -16.81 6.38
N THR A 355 -30.33 -15.78 5.87
CA THR A 355 -30.94 -14.46 5.67
C THR A 355 -31.06 -14.03 4.21
N LEU A 356 -30.08 -14.35 3.36
CA LEU A 356 -30.05 -13.95 1.95
C LEU A 356 -30.49 -15.08 1.01
N LEU A 357 -30.03 -16.30 1.27
CA LEU A 357 -30.30 -17.47 0.42
C LEU A 357 -31.81 -17.77 0.26
N PRO A 358 -32.67 -17.69 1.31
CA PRO A 358 -34.10 -17.99 1.16
C PRO A 358 -34.87 -17.04 0.23
N PHE A 359 -34.26 -15.90 -0.12
CA PHE A 359 -34.87 -14.84 -0.94
C PHE A 359 -34.17 -14.64 -2.27
N ASP A 360 -33.21 -15.50 -2.63
CA ASP A 360 -32.33 -15.32 -3.80
C ASP A 360 -31.76 -13.90 -3.88
N ALA A 361 -31.31 -13.40 -2.74
CA ALA A 361 -30.91 -12.01 -2.63
C ALA A 361 -29.59 -11.74 -3.38
N THR A 362 -29.57 -10.60 -4.06
CA THR A 362 -28.38 -9.95 -4.60
C THR A 362 -27.89 -8.86 -3.66
N VAL A 363 -26.59 -8.83 -3.40
CA VAL A 363 -25.87 -7.74 -2.70
C VAL A 363 -25.02 -7.00 -3.72
N GLN A 364 -25.18 -5.69 -3.80
CA GLN A 364 -24.41 -4.81 -4.65
C GLN A 364 -23.70 -3.76 -3.78
N VAL A 365 -22.39 -3.64 -3.97
CA VAL A 365 -21.54 -2.65 -3.28
C VAL A 365 -20.94 -1.74 -4.34
N THR A 366 -21.14 -0.43 -4.17
CA THR A 366 -20.54 0.59 -5.03
C THR A 366 -19.43 1.28 -4.26
N PHE A 367 -18.28 1.50 -4.90
CA PHE A 367 -17.17 2.23 -4.33
C PHE A 367 -16.47 3.09 -5.37
N ILE A 368 -15.77 4.12 -4.93
CA ILE A 368 -14.93 4.97 -5.76
C ILE A 368 -13.46 4.64 -5.44
N LYS A 369 -12.65 4.49 -6.49
CA LYS A 369 -11.20 4.36 -6.39
C LYS A 369 -10.56 5.40 -7.31
N ASN A 370 -9.92 6.41 -6.72
CA ASN A 370 -9.25 7.49 -7.45
C ASN A 370 -10.15 8.15 -8.51
N GLY A 371 -11.41 8.43 -8.15
CA GLY A 371 -12.40 9.06 -9.03
C GLY A 371 -13.16 8.10 -9.97
N ILE A 372 -12.76 6.83 -10.06
CA ILE A 372 -13.45 5.84 -10.91
C ILE A 372 -14.46 5.06 -10.07
N THR A 373 -15.72 5.04 -10.53
CA THR A 373 -16.79 4.25 -9.89
C THR A 373 -16.65 2.78 -10.24
N HIS A 374 -16.75 1.92 -9.22
CA HIS A 374 -16.74 0.47 -9.33
C HIS A 374 -17.99 -0.10 -8.67
N ILE A 375 -18.59 -1.11 -9.28
CA ILE A 375 -19.78 -1.79 -8.75
C ILE A 375 -19.50 -3.29 -8.70
N VAL A 376 -19.55 -3.86 -7.51
CA VAL A 376 -19.44 -5.31 -7.28
C VAL A 376 -20.83 -5.84 -6.94
N ARG A 377 -21.27 -6.86 -7.66
CA ARG A 377 -22.57 -7.51 -7.44
C ARG A 377 -22.35 -8.99 -7.19
N ARG A 378 -22.91 -9.49 -6.08
CA ARG A 378 -22.83 -10.90 -5.67
C ARG A 378 -24.22 -11.49 -5.44
N LYS A 379 -24.52 -12.63 -6.07
CA LYS A 379 -25.78 -13.35 -5.88
C LYS A 379 -25.66 -14.43 -4.81
N ALA A 380 -26.63 -14.53 -3.90
CA ALA A 380 -26.58 -15.48 -2.79
C ALA A 380 -26.74 -16.94 -3.22
N ASN A 381 -27.61 -17.23 -4.18
CA ASN A 381 -27.90 -18.60 -4.62
C ASN A 381 -26.80 -19.21 -5.49
N THR A 382 -26.35 -18.48 -6.51
CA THR A 382 -25.32 -18.97 -7.44
C THR A 382 -23.89 -18.68 -6.99
N GLY A 383 -23.69 -17.73 -6.08
CA GLY A 383 -22.37 -17.21 -5.74
C GLY A 383 -21.73 -16.37 -6.86
N GLU A 384 -22.45 -16.12 -7.96
CA GLU A 384 -21.97 -15.38 -9.13
C GLU A 384 -21.54 -13.96 -8.72
N LEU A 385 -20.34 -13.59 -9.15
CA LEU A 385 -19.69 -12.31 -8.90
C LEU A 385 -19.53 -11.55 -10.21
N LEU A 386 -20.11 -10.36 -10.25
CA LEU A 386 -20.06 -9.45 -11.37
C LEU A 386 -19.39 -8.13 -10.95
N LEU A 387 -18.51 -7.61 -11.79
CA LEU A 387 -17.83 -6.34 -11.60
C LEU A 387 -18.10 -5.41 -12.77
N LYS A 388 -18.41 -4.16 -12.47
CA LYS A 388 -18.49 -3.07 -13.46
C LYS A 388 -17.52 -1.96 -13.07
N ILE A 389 -16.71 -1.50 -14.02
CA ILE A 389 -15.70 -0.45 -13.84
C ILE A 389 -16.06 0.75 -14.72
N GLY A 390 -16.23 1.92 -14.12
CA GLY A 390 -16.58 3.15 -14.81
C GLY A 390 -17.85 3.02 -15.65
N SER A 391 -17.75 3.37 -16.93
CA SER A 391 -18.84 3.26 -17.92
C SER A 391 -18.91 1.88 -18.60
N GLY A 392 -18.07 0.92 -18.23
CA GLY A 392 -18.08 -0.43 -18.80
C GLY A 392 -19.33 -1.25 -18.47
N GLU A 393 -19.42 -2.44 -19.06
CA GLU A 393 -20.45 -3.43 -18.76
C GLU A 393 -20.07 -4.31 -17.56
N PHE A 394 -21.02 -5.11 -17.07
CA PHE A 394 -20.74 -6.09 -16.01
C PHE A 394 -20.00 -7.30 -16.58
N GLU A 395 -18.88 -7.66 -15.96
CA GLU A 395 -18.06 -8.82 -16.29
C GLU A 395 -17.98 -9.79 -15.11
N VAL A 396 -17.90 -11.09 -15.39
CA VAL A 396 -17.70 -12.12 -14.36
C VAL A 396 -16.30 -12.01 -13.79
N CYS A 397 -16.17 -12.00 -12.47
CA CYS A 397 -14.88 -11.90 -11.80
C CYS A 397 -14.71 -12.92 -10.67
N SER A 398 -13.46 -13.15 -10.26
CA SER A 398 -13.15 -13.95 -9.07
C SER A 398 -13.19 -13.11 -7.80
N GLU A 399 -13.33 -13.76 -6.64
CA GLU A 399 -13.22 -13.08 -5.35
C GLU A 399 -11.87 -12.36 -5.17
N GLU A 400 -10.80 -12.90 -5.74
CA GLU A 400 -9.46 -12.31 -5.68
C GLU A 400 -9.37 -11.00 -6.46
N ASN A 401 -10.06 -10.91 -7.61
CA ASN A 401 -10.13 -9.66 -8.37
C ASN A 401 -10.78 -8.54 -7.55
N VAL A 402 -11.87 -8.84 -6.83
CA VAL A 402 -12.54 -7.87 -5.95
C VAL A 402 -11.62 -7.41 -4.82
N ARG A 403 -10.94 -8.36 -4.14
CA ARG A 403 -10.01 -8.06 -3.05
C ARG A 403 -8.81 -7.23 -3.49
N ASN A 404 -8.29 -7.47 -4.69
CA ASN A 404 -7.18 -6.70 -5.24
C ASN A 404 -7.61 -5.28 -5.67
N LEU A 405 -8.89 -5.09 -6.00
CA LEU A 405 -9.43 -3.78 -6.33
C LEU A 405 -9.67 -2.92 -5.08
N LEU A 406 -10.35 -3.46 -4.06
CA LEU A 406 -10.64 -2.80 -2.80
C LEU A 406 -10.30 -3.71 -1.61
N PRO A 407 -9.06 -3.68 -1.10
CA PRO A 407 -8.66 -4.50 0.02
C PRO A 407 -9.21 -3.91 1.32
N ILE A 408 -10.40 -4.28 1.79
CA ILE A 408 -10.90 -3.74 3.07
C ILE A 408 -10.20 -4.33 4.29
N GLN A 409 -10.14 -3.56 5.39
CA GLN A 409 -9.78 -4.06 6.72
C GLN A 409 -11.07 -4.15 7.54
N ALA A 410 -11.49 -5.38 7.88
CA ALA A 410 -12.78 -5.61 8.50
C ALA A 410 -12.72 -6.57 9.70
N TYR A 411 -13.33 -6.17 10.81
CA TYR A 411 -13.34 -6.92 12.06
C TYR A 411 -14.78 -7.06 12.60
N SER A 412 -15.13 -8.29 12.96
CA SER A 412 -16.40 -8.64 13.59
C SER A 412 -16.41 -8.25 15.07
N GLN A 413 -17.58 -8.29 15.70
CA GLN A 413 -17.72 -8.06 17.14
C GLN A 413 -16.83 -9.01 17.94
N LYS A 414 -16.03 -8.46 18.86
CA LYS A 414 -15.05 -9.17 19.71
C LYS A 414 -13.88 -9.82 18.98
N GLN A 415 -13.73 -9.53 17.68
CA GLN A 415 -12.66 -10.13 16.90
C GLN A 415 -11.30 -9.56 17.31
N LEU A 416 -11.19 -8.27 17.61
CA LEU A 416 -9.90 -7.63 17.90
C LEU A 416 -9.26 -8.15 19.20
N SER A 417 -10.04 -8.37 20.24
CA SER A 417 -9.57 -9.00 21.49
C SER A 417 -9.21 -10.48 21.32
N SER A 418 -9.82 -11.18 20.37
CA SER A 418 -9.49 -12.59 20.06
C SER A 418 -8.29 -12.75 19.13
N VAL A 419 -8.03 -11.75 18.28
CA VAL A 419 -6.97 -11.77 17.25
C VAL A 419 -5.67 -11.16 17.77
N GLY A 420 -5.68 -10.47 18.92
CA GLY A 420 -4.48 -9.97 19.60
C GLY A 420 -3.41 -11.04 19.87
N VAL A 421 -3.80 -12.30 19.99
CA VAL A 421 -2.90 -13.44 20.17
C VAL A 421 -2.30 -13.93 18.85
N SER A 422 -2.94 -13.63 17.73
CA SER A 422 -2.62 -14.23 16.44
C SER A 422 -1.50 -13.50 15.71
N SER A 423 -0.39 -14.21 15.51
CA SER A 423 0.75 -13.71 14.74
C SER A 423 0.41 -13.39 13.28
N THR A 424 -0.63 -14.00 12.71
CA THR A 424 -0.99 -13.82 11.30
C THR A 424 -1.61 -12.45 11.01
N GLU A 425 -2.44 -11.90 11.89
CA GLU A 425 -3.02 -10.57 11.67
C GLU A 425 -1.98 -9.46 11.88
N LEU A 426 -1.12 -9.58 12.90
CA LEU A 426 -0.02 -8.65 13.10
C LEU A 426 0.96 -8.66 11.90
N LYS A 427 1.25 -9.86 11.35
CA LYS A 427 2.00 -10.00 10.09
C LYS A 427 1.27 -9.33 8.92
N ARG A 428 -0.06 -9.47 8.83
CA ARG A 428 -0.87 -8.80 7.79
C ARG A 428 -0.73 -7.28 7.85
N LEU A 429 -0.69 -6.68 9.04
CA LEU A 429 -0.48 -5.23 9.20
C LEU A 429 0.89 -4.77 8.68
N VAL A 430 1.93 -5.60 8.84
CA VAL A 430 3.28 -5.33 8.31
C VAL A 430 3.36 -5.57 6.80
N TYR A 431 2.76 -6.65 6.30
CA TYR A 431 2.91 -7.06 4.89
C TYR A 431 1.93 -6.37 3.94
N SER A 432 0.73 -6.01 4.40
CA SER A 432 -0.31 -5.42 3.54
C SER A 432 0.15 -4.14 2.82
N PRO A 433 0.84 -3.18 3.48
CA PRO A 433 1.33 -1.97 2.82
C PRO A 433 2.38 -2.24 1.73
N ILE A 434 3.17 -3.31 1.87
CA ILE A 434 4.29 -3.67 0.99
C ILE A 434 4.00 -4.89 0.12
N ARG A 435 2.73 -5.31 0.03
CA ARG A 435 2.34 -6.57 -0.63
C ARG A 435 2.81 -6.66 -2.08
N GLN A 436 2.74 -5.56 -2.82
CA GLN A 436 3.22 -5.51 -4.21
C GLN A 436 4.73 -5.74 -4.29
N GLN A 437 5.51 -5.03 -3.47
CA GLN A 437 6.97 -5.17 -3.44
C GLN A 437 7.38 -6.58 -3.00
N LEU A 438 6.69 -7.18 -2.02
CA LEU A 438 6.91 -8.56 -1.62
C LEU A 438 6.64 -9.55 -2.76
N SER A 439 5.58 -9.34 -3.55
CA SER A 439 5.29 -10.18 -4.73
C SER A 439 6.35 -10.04 -5.84
N GLU A 440 6.94 -8.86 -6.00
CA GLU A 440 8.07 -8.65 -6.93
C GLU A 440 9.31 -9.42 -6.46
N PHE A 441 9.57 -9.45 -5.15
CA PHE A 441 10.62 -10.29 -4.58
C PHE A 441 10.35 -11.79 -4.75
N GLU A 442 9.12 -12.26 -4.55
CA GLU A 442 8.77 -13.67 -4.79
C GLU A 442 9.05 -14.08 -6.25
N LEU A 443 8.73 -13.21 -7.21
CA LEU A 443 9.03 -13.45 -8.62
C LEU A 443 10.54 -13.41 -8.89
N LYS A 444 11.27 -12.46 -8.27
CA LYS A 444 12.75 -12.38 -8.32
C LYS A 444 13.39 -13.66 -7.78
N PHE A 445 12.92 -14.17 -6.64
CA PHE A 445 13.41 -15.43 -6.06
C PHE A 445 13.13 -16.62 -6.97
N LYS A 446 11.93 -16.72 -7.55
CA LYS A 446 11.58 -17.82 -8.47
C LYS A 446 12.46 -17.84 -9.72
N ASN A 447 12.78 -16.67 -10.27
CA ASN A 447 13.69 -16.55 -11.40
C ASN A 447 15.12 -16.95 -10.99
N LEU A 448 15.62 -16.40 -9.88
CA LEU A 448 16.94 -16.77 -9.34
C LEU A 448 17.05 -18.26 -9.01
N GLN A 449 16.01 -18.89 -8.46
CA GLN A 449 15.99 -20.33 -8.18
C GLN A 449 16.17 -21.16 -9.45
N THR A 450 15.52 -20.74 -10.55
CA THR A 450 15.62 -21.41 -11.85
C THR A 450 17.03 -21.27 -12.42
N ASP A 451 17.59 -20.06 -12.37
CA ASP A 451 18.94 -19.76 -12.87
C ASP A 451 20.04 -20.45 -12.06
N ILE A 452 19.92 -20.44 -10.72
CA ILE A 452 20.86 -21.11 -9.81
C ILE A 452 20.85 -22.62 -10.05
N ARG A 453 19.67 -23.25 -10.18
CA ARG A 453 19.57 -24.68 -10.46
C ARG A 453 20.25 -25.04 -11.79
N ALA A 454 19.94 -24.30 -12.86
CA ALA A 454 20.55 -24.52 -14.17
C ALA A 454 22.07 -24.29 -14.15
N CYS A 455 22.56 -23.28 -13.42
CA CYS A 455 23.99 -23.02 -13.26
C CYS A 455 24.69 -24.13 -12.47
N TYR A 456 24.06 -24.63 -11.41
CA TYR A 456 24.60 -25.71 -10.58
C TYR A 456 24.72 -27.03 -11.35
N GLU A 457 23.72 -27.41 -12.13
CA GLU A 457 23.76 -28.59 -12.99
C GLU A 457 24.95 -28.54 -13.97
N LYS A 458 25.14 -27.41 -14.65
CA LYS A 458 26.27 -27.21 -15.56
C LYS A 458 27.62 -27.21 -14.85
N ARG A 459 27.69 -26.68 -13.63
CA ARG A 459 28.89 -26.73 -12.76
C ARG A 459 29.24 -28.18 -12.39
N CYS A 460 28.26 -28.98 -11.97
CA CYS A 460 28.46 -30.40 -11.69
C CYS A 460 28.94 -31.16 -12.94
N GLN A 461 28.36 -30.87 -14.10
CA GLN A 461 28.78 -31.44 -15.39
C GLN A 461 30.23 -31.05 -15.74
N SER A 462 30.59 -29.77 -15.58
CA SER A 462 31.96 -29.29 -15.82
C SER A 462 32.99 -29.99 -14.93
N LYS A 463 32.71 -30.13 -13.62
CA LYS A 463 33.58 -30.86 -12.69
C LYS A 463 33.71 -32.35 -13.05
N LEU A 464 32.63 -32.98 -13.50
CA LEU A 464 32.65 -34.39 -13.93
C LEU A 464 33.53 -34.58 -15.18
N ILE A 465 33.34 -33.72 -16.19
CA ILE A 465 34.16 -33.73 -17.42
C ILE A 465 35.62 -33.45 -17.10
N HIS A 466 35.91 -32.53 -16.17
CA HIS A 466 37.26 -32.23 -15.72
C HIS A 466 37.94 -33.46 -15.07
N ASN A 467 37.26 -34.14 -14.15
CA ASN A 467 37.78 -35.33 -13.49
C ASN A 467 37.99 -36.49 -14.47
N GLU A 468 37.08 -36.68 -15.44
CA GLU A 468 37.27 -37.65 -16.54
C GLU A 468 38.49 -37.29 -17.40
N THR A 469 38.68 -36.00 -17.69
CA THR A 469 39.85 -35.51 -18.45
C THR A 469 41.14 -35.81 -17.71
N LEU A 470 41.22 -35.51 -16.40
CA LEU A 470 42.37 -35.85 -15.55
C LEU A 470 42.65 -37.35 -15.53
N ARG A 471 41.60 -38.18 -15.42
CA ARG A 471 41.75 -39.65 -15.46
C ARG A 471 42.33 -40.12 -16.79
N HIS A 472 41.84 -39.58 -17.91
CA HIS A 472 42.38 -39.90 -19.22
C HIS A 472 43.80 -39.35 -19.44
N GLU A 473 44.16 -38.21 -18.85
CA GLU A 473 45.53 -37.68 -18.88
C GLU A 473 46.50 -38.59 -18.11
N LEU A 474 46.09 -39.13 -16.95
CA LEU A 474 46.86 -40.12 -16.21
C LEU A 474 46.98 -41.45 -16.97
N GLU A 475 45.89 -41.92 -17.61
CA GLU A 475 45.90 -43.09 -18.48
C GLU A 475 46.87 -42.89 -19.66
N LEU A 476 46.80 -41.74 -20.31
CA LEU A 476 47.69 -41.36 -21.41
C LEU A 476 49.16 -41.40 -20.98
N LYS A 477 49.49 -40.83 -19.82
CA LYS A 477 50.85 -40.85 -19.27
C LYS A 477 51.34 -42.29 -19.06
N SER A 478 50.52 -43.16 -18.50
CA SER A 478 50.86 -44.57 -18.29
C SER A 478 51.10 -45.31 -19.61
N VAL A 479 50.22 -45.13 -20.60
CA VAL A 479 50.35 -45.80 -21.90
C VAL A 479 51.57 -45.28 -22.67
N LEU A 480 51.90 -44.00 -22.59
CA LEU A 480 53.10 -43.43 -23.20
C LEU A 480 54.38 -44.03 -22.60
N GLU A 481 54.46 -44.15 -21.27
CA GLU A 481 55.60 -44.81 -20.60
C GLU A 481 55.72 -46.30 -20.99
N GLN A 482 54.60 -47.01 -21.18
CA GLN A 482 54.59 -48.39 -21.68
C GLN A 482 55.12 -48.49 -23.12
N VAL A 483 54.70 -47.57 -24.00
CA VAL A 483 55.18 -47.51 -25.40
C VAL A 483 56.68 -47.20 -25.43
N GLU A 484 57.16 -46.25 -24.63
CA GLU A 484 58.57 -45.89 -24.57
C GLU A 484 59.43 -47.05 -24.04
N ASN A 485 58.98 -47.75 -23.00
CA ASN A 485 59.67 -48.94 -22.49
C ASN A 485 59.73 -50.06 -23.54
N LEU A 486 58.63 -50.33 -24.25
CA LEU A 486 58.61 -51.31 -25.34
C LEU A 486 59.52 -50.91 -26.51
N ARG A 487 59.60 -49.60 -26.84
CA ARG A 487 60.52 -49.08 -27.86
C ARG A 487 61.99 -49.23 -27.46
N ASN A 488 62.31 -49.01 -26.18
CA ASN A 488 63.68 -49.16 -25.66
C ASN A 488 64.15 -50.63 -25.61
N ASN A 489 63.23 -51.59 -25.55
CA ASN A 489 63.51 -53.03 -25.52
C ASN A 489 63.63 -53.70 -26.91
N LEU A 490 63.52 -52.94 -28.01
CA LEU A 490 63.72 -53.45 -29.38
C LEU A 490 65.23 -53.72 -29.64
N ILE A 491 65.57 -54.93 -30.10
CA ILE A 491 66.96 -55.37 -30.37
C ILE A 491 67.07 -55.84 -31.82
N GLY A 492 68.04 -55.31 -32.57
CA GLY A 492 68.37 -55.76 -33.95
C GLY A 492 67.87 -54.87 -35.09
N ILE A 493 67.57 -53.59 -34.83
CA ILE A 493 67.09 -52.61 -35.82
C ILE A 493 68.28 -51.75 -36.33
N SER A 494 68.27 -51.35 -37.61
CA SER A 494 69.26 -50.42 -38.17
C SER A 494 69.14 -49.02 -37.52
N ASP A 495 70.24 -48.27 -37.42
CA ASP A 495 70.19 -46.90 -36.87
C ASP A 495 69.21 -45.99 -37.65
N GLU A 496 69.09 -46.21 -38.96
CA GLU A 496 68.14 -45.49 -39.83
C GLU A 496 66.68 -45.83 -39.49
N ASP A 497 66.32 -47.11 -39.38
CA ASP A 497 64.95 -47.53 -39.04
C ASP A 497 64.57 -47.10 -37.60
N ARG A 498 65.53 -47.07 -36.67
CA ARG A 498 65.32 -46.59 -35.29
C ARG A 498 64.99 -45.10 -35.24
N THR A 499 65.64 -44.28 -36.09
CA THR A 499 65.30 -42.84 -36.19
C THR A 499 63.89 -42.62 -36.77
N ILE A 500 63.47 -43.41 -37.76
CA ILE A 500 62.12 -43.33 -38.36
C ILE A 500 61.04 -43.71 -37.35
N ILE A 501 61.27 -44.75 -36.53
CA ILE A 501 60.34 -45.18 -35.48
C ILE A 501 60.21 -44.11 -34.38
N ASN A 502 61.33 -43.51 -33.94
CA ASN A 502 61.31 -42.45 -32.94
C ASN A 502 60.65 -41.16 -33.43
N MET A 503 60.77 -40.84 -34.73
CA MET A 503 60.14 -39.65 -35.32
C MET A 503 58.63 -39.82 -35.58
N HIS A 504 58.12 -41.05 -35.60
CA HIS A 504 56.70 -41.32 -35.89
C HIS A 504 55.74 -40.65 -34.91
N GLU A 505 56.07 -40.64 -33.62
CA GLU A 505 55.25 -40.00 -32.60
C GLU A 505 55.10 -38.49 -32.84
N SER A 506 56.18 -37.82 -33.24
CA SER A 506 56.17 -36.38 -33.56
C SER A 506 55.26 -36.07 -34.76
N PHE A 507 55.25 -36.93 -35.78
CA PHE A 507 54.34 -36.79 -36.92
C PHE A 507 52.87 -37.00 -36.53
N MET A 508 52.58 -37.96 -35.63
CA MET A 508 51.22 -38.19 -35.11
C MET A 508 50.72 -37.05 -34.23
N VAL A 509 51.59 -36.48 -33.37
CA VAL A 509 51.26 -35.29 -32.57
C VAL A 509 50.91 -34.11 -33.47
N LEU A 510 51.69 -33.88 -34.53
CA LEU A 510 51.45 -32.78 -35.47
C LEU A 510 50.20 -32.97 -36.34
N GLU A 511 49.91 -34.21 -36.78
CA GLU A 511 48.66 -34.54 -37.49
C GLU A 511 47.44 -34.24 -36.59
N GLN A 512 47.50 -34.66 -35.34
CA GLN A 512 46.43 -34.44 -34.38
C GLN A 512 46.22 -32.95 -34.04
N LEU A 513 47.30 -32.19 -33.89
CA LEU A 513 47.25 -30.76 -33.58
C LEU A 513 46.60 -29.95 -34.71
N LEU A 514 46.85 -30.34 -35.97
CA LEU A 514 46.17 -29.77 -37.14
C LEU A 514 44.68 -30.12 -37.17
N GLU A 515 44.30 -31.36 -36.83
CA GLU A 515 42.89 -31.76 -36.70
C GLU A 515 42.18 -30.96 -35.59
N THR A 516 42.82 -30.73 -34.44
CA THR A 516 42.28 -29.93 -33.33
C THR A 516 42.04 -28.48 -33.76
N TRP A 517 43.03 -27.81 -34.36
CA TRP A 517 42.85 -26.44 -34.86
C TRP A 517 41.73 -26.35 -35.91
N SER A 518 41.61 -27.37 -36.76
CA SER A 518 40.54 -27.46 -37.74
C SER A 518 39.16 -27.52 -37.07
N SER A 519 39.02 -28.33 -36.02
CA SER A 519 37.79 -28.45 -35.23
C SER A 519 37.45 -27.17 -34.44
N GLU A 520 38.45 -26.49 -33.87
CA GLU A 520 38.27 -25.21 -33.15
C GLU A 520 37.74 -24.10 -34.07
N ILE A 521 38.23 -24.04 -35.31
CA ILE A 521 37.74 -23.11 -36.35
C ILE A 521 36.27 -23.39 -36.69
N ASP A 522 35.90 -24.66 -36.88
CA ASP A 522 34.52 -25.05 -37.18
C ASP A 522 33.57 -24.73 -36.02
N SER A 523 33.97 -25.06 -34.79
CA SER A 523 33.18 -24.74 -33.59
C SER A 523 33.01 -23.23 -33.39
N SER A 524 34.03 -22.42 -33.70
CA SER A 524 33.93 -20.96 -33.61
C SER A 524 32.95 -20.39 -34.64
N SER A 525 32.94 -20.95 -35.86
CA SER A 525 31.96 -20.59 -36.90
C SER A 525 30.52 -20.92 -36.52
N GLU A 526 30.31 -22.06 -35.85
CA GLU A 526 29.01 -22.50 -35.36
C GLU A 526 28.49 -21.57 -34.25
N SER A 527 29.33 -21.20 -33.28
CA SER A 527 28.98 -20.25 -32.22
C SER A 527 28.58 -18.87 -32.76
N ILE A 528 29.28 -18.35 -33.78
CA ILE A 528 28.90 -17.10 -34.46
C ILE A 528 27.53 -17.26 -35.13
N GLY A 529 27.23 -18.45 -35.67
CA GLY A 529 25.93 -18.76 -36.25
C GLY A 529 24.77 -18.72 -35.25
N ILE A 530 24.99 -19.22 -34.04
CA ILE A 530 24.01 -19.15 -32.95
C ILE A 530 23.75 -17.69 -32.56
N LEU A 531 24.82 -16.90 -32.37
CA LEU A 531 24.72 -15.48 -32.02
C LEU A 531 24.02 -14.65 -33.11
N LEU A 532 24.26 -14.97 -34.39
CA LEU A 532 23.51 -14.39 -35.52
C LEU A 532 22.02 -14.74 -35.48
N SER A 533 21.66 -15.94 -35.03
CA SER A 533 20.25 -16.35 -34.91
C SER A 533 19.52 -15.61 -33.77
N GLU A 534 20.19 -15.36 -32.66
CA GLU A 534 19.66 -14.57 -31.54
C GLU A 534 19.46 -13.10 -31.94
N LEU A 535 20.47 -12.51 -32.59
CA LEU A 535 20.41 -11.13 -33.07
C LEU A 535 19.30 -10.87 -34.10
N LYS A 536 18.78 -11.90 -34.79
CA LYS A 536 17.61 -11.75 -35.68
C LYS A 536 16.31 -11.45 -34.95
N THR A 537 16.22 -11.78 -33.66
CA THR A 537 15.01 -11.55 -32.84
C THR A 537 14.99 -10.16 -32.19
N LEU A 538 16.06 -9.38 -32.33
CA LEU A 538 16.24 -8.04 -31.79
C LEU A 538 16.34 -6.99 -32.91
N PRO A 539 15.94 -5.73 -32.70
CA PRO A 539 15.28 -5.19 -31.52
C PRO A 539 13.77 -5.50 -31.51
N THR A 540 13.15 -5.43 -30.33
CA THR A 540 11.69 -5.62 -30.16
C THR A 540 10.91 -4.59 -30.98
N PRO A 541 9.92 -4.99 -31.78
CA PRO A 541 9.12 -4.07 -32.58
C PRO A 541 8.19 -3.21 -31.69
N ILE A 542 7.81 -2.04 -32.19
CA ILE A 542 6.82 -1.17 -31.54
C ILE A 542 5.45 -1.88 -31.58
N PRO A 543 4.73 -2.03 -30.45
CA PRO A 543 3.42 -2.67 -30.43
C PRO A 543 2.39 -1.88 -31.24
N THR A 544 1.61 -2.58 -32.06
CA THR A 544 0.60 -2.01 -32.97
C THR A 544 -0.56 -1.30 -32.28
N SER A 545 -0.73 -1.45 -30.96
CA SER A 545 -1.82 -0.84 -30.16
C SER A 545 -1.42 0.44 -29.42
N THR A 546 -0.24 1.00 -29.69
CA THR A 546 0.30 2.14 -28.93
C THR A 546 -0.05 3.45 -29.65
N ASN A 547 -0.99 4.23 -29.11
CA ASN A 547 -1.26 5.58 -29.61
C ASN A 547 -0.25 6.57 -28.99
N PHE A 548 0.65 7.10 -29.81
CA PHE A 548 1.57 8.16 -29.40
C PHE A 548 0.91 9.54 -29.51
N PRO A 549 1.22 10.49 -28.62
CA PRO A 549 0.88 11.90 -28.83
C PRO A 549 1.46 12.40 -30.17
N GLN A 550 0.70 13.15 -30.96
CA GLN A 550 1.07 13.62 -32.31
C GLN A 550 2.47 14.26 -32.40
N ASN A 551 2.93 14.92 -31.34
CA ASN A 551 4.22 15.61 -31.30
C ASN A 551 5.43 14.69 -31.01
N SER A 552 5.21 13.40 -30.72
CA SER A 552 6.25 12.46 -30.27
C SER A 552 6.51 11.30 -31.23
N GLU A 553 5.63 11.09 -32.21
CA GLU A 553 5.67 9.96 -33.13
C GLU A 553 6.88 10.01 -34.08
N GLU A 554 7.21 11.19 -34.63
CA GLU A 554 8.41 11.37 -35.46
C GLU A 554 9.71 11.08 -34.70
N THR A 555 9.79 11.50 -33.44
CA THR A 555 10.98 11.29 -32.60
C THR A 555 11.17 9.80 -32.28
N ILE A 556 10.10 9.09 -31.94
CA ILE A 556 10.15 7.65 -31.62
C ILE A 556 10.50 6.82 -32.86
N ASN A 557 9.93 7.15 -34.01
CA ASN A 557 10.25 6.48 -35.27
C ASN A 557 11.72 6.72 -35.68
N SER A 558 12.24 7.93 -35.47
CA SER A 558 13.66 8.24 -35.67
C SER A 558 14.56 7.39 -34.76
N ILE A 559 14.26 7.30 -33.46
CA ILE A 559 14.99 6.45 -32.51
C ILE A 559 14.94 4.97 -32.94
N SER A 560 13.77 4.46 -33.32
CA SER A 560 13.61 3.09 -33.79
C SER A 560 14.46 2.81 -35.03
N SER A 561 14.51 3.74 -35.99
CA SER A 561 15.34 3.60 -37.20
C SER A 561 16.84 3.54 -36.89
N ILE A 562 17.32 4.35 -35.93
CA ILE A 562 18.71 4.36 -35.48
C ILE A 562 19.05 3.03 -34.82
N VAL A 563 18.21 2.57 -33.89
CA VAL A 563 18.42 1.29 -33.19
C VAL A 563 18.45 0.12 -34.18
N ASN A 564 17.51 0.06 -35.14
CA ASN A 564 17.51 -0.97 -36.18
C ASN A 564 18.80 -0.94 -37.03
N SER A 565 19.27 0.25 -37.40
CA SER A 565 20.50 0.40 -38.20
C SER A 565 21.75 -0.12 -37.47
N ILE A 566 21.82 0.02 -36.15
CA ILE A 566 22.91 -0.49 -35.31
C ILE A 566 22.90 -2.02 -35.32
N TYR A 567 21.72 -2.63 -35.10
CA TYR A 567 21.58 -4.09 -35.12
C TYR A 567 21.87 -4.69 -36.50
N ASP A 568 21.43 -4.04 -37.58
CA ASP A 568 21.72 -4.49 -38.95
C ASP A 568 23.22 -4.39 -39.29
N SER A 569 23.89 -3.31 -38.84
CA SER A 569 25.34 -3.17 -38.98
C SER A 569 26.09 -4.27 -38.23
N ALA A 570 25.70 -4.56 -36.99
CA ALA A 570 26.30 -5.62 -36.19
C ALA A 570 26.11 -7.02 -36.82
N ARG A 571 24.91 -7.32 -37.35
CA ARG A 571 24.65 -8.57 -38.09
C ARG A 571 25.57 -8.72 -39.29
N LYS A 572 25.71 -7.66 -40.11
CA LYS A 572 26.56 -7.70 -41.30
C LYS A 572 28.03 -7.98 -40.96
N GLN A 573 28.56 -7.33 -39.92
CA GLN A 573 29.94 -7.58 -39.47
C GLN A 573 30.13 -9.02 -38.98
N LEU A 574 29.17 -9.57 -38.25
CA LEU A 574 29.24 -10.96 -37.78
C LEU A 574 29.11 -11.98 -38.92
N GLU A 575 28.29 -11.69 -39.94
CA GLU A 575 28.21 -12.52 -41.16
C GLU A 575 29.54 -12.54 -41.93
N GLU A 576 30.23 -11.40 -42.03
CA GLU A 576 31.56 -11.30 -42.66
C GLU A 576 32.61 -12.12 -41.88
N ILE A 577 32.59 -12.07 -40.55
CA ILE A 577 33.48 -12.87 -39.69
C ILE A 577 33.16 -14.36 -39.83
N GLN A 578 31.88 -14.75 -39.81
CA GLN A 578 31.48 -16.15 -39.98
C GLN A 578 31.95 -16.71 -41.32
N THR A 579 31.84 -15.92 -42.38
CA THR A 579 32.29 -16.27 -43.73
C THR A 579 33.80 -16.47 -43.76
N SER A 580 34.56 -15.61 -43.07
CA SER A 580 36.01 -15.73 -42.95
C SER A 580 36.45 -17.04 -42.28
N PHE A 581 35.75 -17.48 -41.21
CA PHE A 581 36.02 -18.78 -40.57
C PHE A 581 35.65 -19.98 -41.47
N LYS A 582 34.52 -19.93 -42.20
CA LYS A 582 34.10 -21.00 -43.13
C LYS A 582 35.02 -21.15 -44.33
N GLU A 583 35.48 -20.04 -44.87
CA GLU A 583 36.22 -20.02 -46.13
C GLU A 583 37.75 -20.06 -45.95
N PHE A 584 38.28 -19.99 -44.71
CA PHE A 584 39.71 -20.04 -44.42
C PHE A 584 40.42 -21.23 -45.09
N ARG A 585 39.77 -22.40 -45.12
CA ARG A 585 40.29 -23.63 -45.76
C ARG A 585 40.40 -23.53 -47.28
N THR A 586 39.58 -22.69 -47.92
CA THR A 586 39.42 -22.62 -49.38
C THR A 586 40.03 -21.35 -50.00
N LYS A 587 40.08 -20.23 -49.28
CA LYS A 587 40.51 -18.94 -49.82
C LYS A 587 41.95 -18.55 -49.46
N ASP A 588 42.57 -19.14 -48.45
CA ASP A 588 43.98 -18.85 -48.11
C ASP A 588 44.94 -19.72 -48.96
N PRO A 589 45.64 -19.14 -49.96
CA PRO A 589 46.52 -19.89 -50.85
C PRO A 589 47.76 -20.45 -50.14
N VAL A 590 48.16 -19.83 -49.03
CA VAL A 590 49.36 -20.19 -48.25
C VAL A 590 49.05 -21.40 -47.37
N TYR A 591 47.91 -21.39 -46.68
CA TYR A 591 47.47 -22.53 -45.87
C TYR A 591 47.24 -23.78 -46.73
N GLY A 592 46.49 -23.68 -47.83
CA GLY A 592 46.21 -24.82 -48.70
C GLY A 592 47.48 -25.47 -49.27
N LYS A 593 48.46 -24.65 -49.68
CA LYS A 593 49.76 -25.12 -50.18
C LYS A 593 50.58 -25.83 -49.09
N ASN A 594 50.66 -25.25 -47.89
CA ASN A 594 51.42 -25.85 -46.78
C ASN A 594 50.76 -27.12 -46.23
N ASN A 595 49.42 -27.15 -46.13
CA ASN A 595 48.68 -28.34 -45.70
C ASN A 595 48.86 -29.50 -46.69
N SER A 596 48.79 -29.23 -48.00
CA SER A 596 49.06 -30.26 -49.03
C SER A 596 50.49 -30.80 -48.97
N LYS A 597 51.49 -29.93 -48.73
CA LYS A 597 52.88 -30.32 -48.54
C LYS A 597 53.08 -31.17 -47.28
N TRP A 598 52.42 -30.82 -46.18
CA TRP A 598 52.43 -31.61 -44.95
C TRP A 598 51.77 -32.98 -45.14
N GLN A 599 50.60 -33.05 -45.79
CA GLN A 599 49.92 -34.31 -46.14
C GLN A 599 50.82 -35.24 -46.96
N GLN A 600 51.59 -34.70 -47.91
CA GLN A 600 52.58 -35.48 -48.67
C GLN A 600 53.73 -35.99 -47.79
N LEU A 601 54.29 -35.14 -46.91
CA LEU A 601 55.35 -35.54 -45.97
C LEU A 601 54.87 -36.64 -45.01
N LEU A 602 53.65 -36.50 -44.49
CA LEU A 602 53.01 -37.46 -43.62
C LEU A 602 52.74 -38.80 -44.32
N THR A 603 52.28 -38.77 -45.57
CA THR A 603 52.04 -39.99 -46.38
C THR A 603 53.34 -40.73 -46.65
N ASN A 604 54.39 -40.00 -47.03
CA ASN A 604 55.74 -40.57 -47.22
C ASN A 604 56.29 -41.16 -45.91
N HIS A 605 56.13 -40.45 -44.79
CA HIS A 605 56.55 -40.93 -43.48
C HIS A 605 55.78 -42.20 -43.06
N LYS A 606 54.46 -42.26 -43.25
CA LYS A 606 53.63 -43.45 -42.97
C LYS A 606 54.09 -44.66 -43.81
N GLN A 607 54.49 -44.46 -45.07
CA GLN A 607 55.05 -45.51 -45.93
C GLN A 607 56.43 -46.00 -45.47
N LEU A 608 57.33 -45.08 -45.08
CA LEU A 608 58.64 -45.41 -44.54
C LEU A 608 58.54 -46.14 -43.21
N TYR A 609 57.67 -45.69 -42.31
CA TYR A 609 57.39 -46.35 -41.03
C TYR A 609 56.83 -47.76 -41.23
N LYS A 610 55.89 -47.95 -42.16
CA LYS A 610 55.36 -49.27 -42.52
C LYS A 610 56.47 -50.19 -43.07
N SER A 611 57.35 -49.64 -43.91
CA SER A 611 58.48 -50.39 -44.48
C SER A 611 59.54 -50.76 -43.43
N ALA A 612 59.83 -49.87 -42.48
CA ALA A 612 60.75 -50.12 -41.35
C ALA A 612 60.20 -51.20 -40.41
N LYS A 613 58.87 -51.24 -40.24
CA LYS A 613 58.15 -52.27 -39.48
C LYS A 613 58.19 -53.64 -40.18
N ASP A 614 57.97 -53.68 -41.49
CA ASP A 614 57.96 -54.92 -42.28
C ASP A 614 59.36 -55.59 -42.37
N ARG A 615 60.45 -54.81 -42.23
CA ARG A 615 61.84 -55.31 -42.19
C ARG A 615 62.26 -55.94 -40.85
N SER A 616 61.55 -55.67 -39.76
CA SER A 616 61.85 -56.16 -38.39
C SER A 616 61.11 -57.46 -38.05
N SER A 617 61.16 -58.44 -38.95
CA SER A 617 60.34 -59.67 -38.93
C SER A 617 60.60 -60.64 -37.76
N SER A 618 61.61 -60.41 -36.93
CA SER A 618 61.97 -61.26 -35.77
C SER A 618 61.20 -60.94 -34.47
N GLN A 619 60.52 -59.78 -34.39
CA GLN A 619 59.81 -59.31 -33.17
C GLN A 619 58.35 -58.88 -33.45
N GLN A 620 57.64 -59.72 -34.21
CA GLN A 620 56.28 -59.42 -34.69
C GLN A 620 55.27 -59.15 -33.55
N VAL A 621 55.39 -59.87 -32.42
CA VAL A 621 54.49 -59.76 -31.25
C VAL A 621 54.61 -58.39 -30.56
N THR A 622 55.84 -57.93 -30.30
CA THR A 622 56.13 -56.64 -29.65
C THR A 622 55.71 -55.47 -30.53
N LEU A 623 55.89 -55.59 -31.85
CA LEU A 623 55.43 -54.60 -32.83
C LEU A 623 53.91 -54.51 -32.87
N THR A 624 53.17 -55.61 -32.82
CA THR A 624 51.69 -55.58 -32.70
C THR A 624 51.22 -54.92 -31.41
N GLN A 625 51.89 -55.17 -30.27
CA GLN A 625 51.56 -54.51 -29.00
C GLN A 625 51.81 -53.00 -29.04
N ILE A 626 52.93 -52.56 -29.61
CA ILE A 626 53.20 -51.12 -29.82
C ILE A 626 52.11 -50.49 -30.69
N THR A 627 51.68 -51.18 -31.75
CA THR A 627 50.62 -50.66 -32.65
C THR A 627 49.28 -50.51 -31.91
N GLN A 628 48.90 -51.50 -31.10
CA GLN A 628 47.67 -51.47 -30.31
C GLN A 628 47.71 -50.36 -29.24
N LEU A 629 48.86 -50.16 -28.60
CA LEU A 629 49.03 -49.06 -27.64
C LEU A 629 49.07 -47.69 -28.34
N GLU A 630 49.65 -47.58 -29.53
CA GLU A 630 49.63 -46.35 -30.34
C GLU A 630 48.22 -45.99 -30.81
N GLU A 631 47.40 -46.98 -31.22
CA GLU A 631 45.97 -46.78 -31.48
C GLU A 631 45.23 -46.32 -30.22
N ARG A 632 45.53 -46.93 -29.07
CA ARG A 632 44.95 -46.52 -27.79
C ARG A 632 45.35 -45.10 -27.39
N VAL A 633 46.59 -44.68 -27.62
CA VAL A 633 47.07 -43.30 -27.41
C VAL A 633 46.28 -42.32 -28.27
N LYS A 634 46.05 -42.66 -29.55
CA LYS A 634 45.25 -41.82 -30.46
C LYS A 634 43.83 -41.64 -29.95
N ASP A 635 43.18 -42.72 -29.52
CA ASP A 635 41.82 -42.70 -28.98
C ASP A 635 41.73 -41.87 -27.69
N ILE A 636 42.66 -42.07 -26.74
CA ILE A 636 42.68 -41.32 -25.47
C ILE A 636 42.90 -39.83 -25.72
N ARG A 637 43.85 -39.46 -26.60
CA ARG A 637 44.07 -38.03 -26.93
C ARG A 637 42.87 -37.39 -27.61
N LYS A 638 42.15 -38.13 -28.47
CA LYS A 638 40.89 -37.67 -29.08
C LYS A 638 39.83 -37.42 -28.00
N LEU A 639 39.65 -38.37 -27.08
CA LEU A 639 38.72 -38.21 -25.95
C LEU A 639 39.07 -36.99 -25.08
N ILE A 640 40.35 -36.77 -24.77
CA ILE A 640 40.81 -35.59 -24.02
C ILE A 640 40.48 -34.30 -24.78
N SER A 641 40.73 -34.25 -26.08
CA SER A 641 40.42 -33.09 -26.92
C SER A 641 38.92 -32.79 -26.94
N ASP A 642 38.08 -33.81 -27.18
CA ASP A 642 36.62 -33.67 -27.22
C ASP A 642 36.08 -33.17 -25.86
N LYS A 643 36.59 -33.73 -24.75
CA LYS A 643 36.21 -33.33 -23.38
C LYS A 643 36.67 -31.90 -23.05
N LYS A 644 37.88 -31.50 -23.46
CA LYS A 644 38.37 -30.11 -23.31
C LYS A 644 37.51 -29.12 -24.10
N GLN A 645 37.12 -29.47 -25.33
CA GLN A 645 36.20 -28.63 -26.11
C GLN A 645 34.81 -28.53 -25.46
N GLN A 646 34.28 -29.61 -24.89
CA GLN A 646 33.03 -29.57 -24.11
C GLN A 646 33.14 -28.64 -22.90
N LEU A 647 34.28 -28.64 -22.20
CA LEU A 647 34.54 -27.79 -21.05
C LEU A 647 34.60 -26.30 -21.44
N ILE A 648 35.23 -25.98 -22.58
CA ILE A 648 35.25 -24.62 -23.14
C ILE A 648 33.84 -24.16 -23.52
N LYS A 649 33.01 -25.03 -24.10
CA LYS A 649 31.61 -24.71 -24.47
C LYS A 649 30.71 -24.45 -23.26
N LEU A 650 30.96 -25.13 -22.14
CA LEU A 650 30.25 -24.88 -20.88
C LEU A 650 30.63 -23.52 -20.30
N GLY A 651 31.90 -23.12 -20.33
CA GLY A 651 32.36 -21.82 -19.83
C GLY A 651 32.52 -21.79 -18.30
N ASP A 652 32.72 -20.59 -17.74
CA ASP A 652 33.02 -20.41 -16.31
C ASP A 652 31.74 -20.33 -15.44
N HIS A 653 31.17 -21.50 -15.18
CA HIS A 653 30.03 -21.64 -14.28
C HIS A 653 30.39 -21.54 -12.79
N GLU A 654 31.68 -21.55 -12.43
CA GLU A 654 32.10 -21.36 -11.05
C GLU A 654 31.93 -19.88 -10.66
N GLN A 655 32.42 -18.98 -11.52
CA GLN A 655 32.23 -17.53 -11.35
C GLN A 655 30.76 -17.11 -11.49
N SER A 656 30.02 -17.74 -12.41
CA SER A 656 28.58 -17.47 -12.60
C SER A 656 27.78 -17.85 -11.34
N PHE A 657 28.08 -19.01 -10.74
CA PHE A 657 27.44 -19.45 -9.51
C PHE A 657 27.77 -18.52 -8.32
N ALA A 658 29.01 -18.04 -8.23
CA ALA A 658 29.39 -17.05 -7.21
C ALA A 658 28.59 -15.74 -7.35
N ASN A 659 28.40 -15.24 -8.58
CA ASN A 659 27.58 -14.07 -8.84
C ASN A 659 26.10 -14.30 -8.46
N TYR A 660 25.51 -15.44 -8.83
CA TYR A 660 24.15 -15.77 -8.42
C TYR A 660 24.01 -15.92 -6.90
N LYS A 661 25.03 -16.46 -6.22
CA LYS A 661 25.08 -16.51 -4.75
C LYS A 661 25.05 -15.10 -4.14
N GLU A 662 25.83 -14.16 -4.67
CA GLU A 662 25.79 -12.76 -4.22
C GLU A 662 24.42 -12.11 -4.45
N GLN A 663 23.82 -12.32 -5.63
CA GLN A 663 22.49 -11.81 -5.95
C GLN A 663 21.41 -12.42 -5.03
N TRP A 664 21.50 -13.71 -4.72
CA TRP A 664 20.61 -14.39 -3.78
C TRP A 664 20.68 -13.79 -2.37
N ILE A 665 21.91 -13.59 -1.86
CA ILE A 665 22.13 -12.97 -0.55
C ILE A 665 21.65 -11.51 -0.53
N SER A 666 21.91 -10.75 -1.60
CA SER A 666 21.44 -9.36 -1.72
C SER A 666 19.92 -9.29 -1.72
N ALA A 667 19.24 -10.13 -2.50
CA ALA A 667 17.77 -10.17 -2.56
C ALA A 667 17.14 -10.50 -1.20
N HIS A 668 17.74 -11.43 -0.44
CA HIS A 668 17.31 -11.72 0.93
C HIS A 668 17.48 -10.53 1.87
N LYS A 669 18.63 -9.81 1.79
CA LYS A 669 18.88 -8.61 2.60
C LYS A 669 17.93 -7.47 2.26
N GLU A 670 17.74 -7.19 0.97
CA GLU A 670 16.81 -6.16 0.48
C GLU A 670 15.38 -6.44 0.96
N ARG A 671 14.91 -7.69 0.87
CA ARG A 671 13.59 -8.06 1.39
C ARG A 671 13.53 -7.89 2.91
N ALA A 672 14.55 -8.31 3.65
CA ALA A 672 14.61 -8.15 5.09
C ALA A 672 14.57 -6.67 5.51
N ASP A 673 15.34 -5.81 4.85
CA ASP A 673 15.39 -4.37 5.14
C ASP A 673 14.05 -3.69 4.83
N LEU A 674 13.36 -4.11 3.76
CA LEU A 674 12.00 -3.67 3.46
C LEU A 674 11.03 -4.02 4.60
N ILE A 675 11.04 -5.27 5.08
CA ILE A 675 10.18 -5.68 6.20
C ILE A 675 10.56 -4.94 7.47
N ASN A 676 11.86 -4.74 7.75
CA ASN A 676 12.32 -4.01 8.92
C ASN A 676 11.83 -2.55 8.93
N SER A 677 11.88 -1.88 7.78
CA SER A 677 11.37 -0.50 7.64
C SER A 677 9.88 -0.42 7.97
N GLN A 678 9.10 -1.45 7.62
CA GLN A 678 7.68 -1.52 7.96
C GLN A 678 7.43 -1.87 9.43
N CYS A 679 8.26 -2.70 10.06
CA CYS A 679 8.20 -2.94 11.49
C CYS A 679 8.46 -1.66 12.30
N GLU A 680 9.46 -0.86 11.90
CA GLU A 680 9.75 0.44 12.51
C GLU A 680 8.58 1.43 12.31
N PHE A 681 8.03 1.48 11.10
CA PHE A 681 6.86 2.30 10.79
C PHE A 681 5.64 1.90 11.65
N LEU A 682 5.29 0.62 11.73
CA LEU A 682 4.19 0.13 12.55
C LEU A 682 4.38 0.47 14.03
N SER A 683 5.61 0.38 14.54
CA SER A 683 5.93 0.75 15.92
C SER A 683 5.63 2.22 16.21
N SER A 684 5.93 3.11 15.25
CA SER A 684 5.63 4.54 15.35
C SER A 684 4.13 4.86 15.34
N LEU A 685 3.32 4.05 14.63
CA LEU A 685 1.86 4.25 14.55
C LEU A 685 1.13 3.94 15.87
N SER A 686 1.74 3.16 16.76
CA SER A 686 1.14 2.78 18.05
C SER A 686 1.60 3.65 19.23
N ASP A 687 2.27 4.78 18.96
CA ASP A 687 2.98 5.57 19.99
C ASP A 687 3.96 4.71 20.83
N ASN A 688 4.56 3.70 20.18
CA ASN A 688 5.43 2.66 20.77
C ASN A 688 4.75 1.76 21.82
N ASN A 689 3.42 1.69 21.86
CA ASN A 689 2.72 0.69 22.69
C ASN A 689 2.86 -0.73 22.12
N LEU A 690 2.88 -0.87 20.79
CA LEU A 690 3.17 -2.09 20.05
C LEU A 690 4.49 -1.91 19.30
N ARG A 691 5.52 -2.64 19.72
CA ARG A 691 6.83 -2.65 19.07
C ARG A 691 6.94 -3.85 18.15
N ALA A 692 7.10 -3.63 16.86
CA ALA A 692 7.43 -4.66 15.89
C ALA A 692 8.93 -4.65 15.60
N ILE A 693 9.57 -5.82 15.67
CA ILE A 693 10.99 -6.02 15.41
C ILE A 693 11.13 -7.12 14.37
N LEU A 694 12.02 -6.95 13.41
CA LEU A 694 12.34 -8.05 12.49
C LEU A 694 13.16 -9.14 13.19
N GLY A 695 12.56 -10.32 13.38
CA GLY A 695 13.29 -11.53 13.73
C GLY A 695 13.99 -12.10 12.51
N ARG A 696 15.24 -11.67 12.26
CA ARG A 696 16.05 -12.20 11.16
C ARG A 696 16.28 -13.71 11.36
N GLY A 697 16.02 -14.51 10.32
CA GLY A 697 16.22 -15.96 10.37
C GLY A 697 15.36 -16.73 11.37
N LYS A 698 14.23 -16.16 11.83
CA LYS A 698 13.27 -16.88 12.69
C LYS A 698 12.35 -17.83 11.93
N GLY A 699 12.20 -17.68 10.61
CA GLY A 699 11.42 -18.58 9.76
C GLY A 699 12.23 -19.77 9.28
N ILE A 700 12.59 -20.66 10.22
CA ILE A 700 13.45 -21.84 10.02
C ILE A 700 12.65 -23.12 9.69
N ASP A 701 11.32 -23.06 9.68
CA ASP A 701 10.46 -24.25 9.51
C ASP A 701 10.64 -24.92 8.15
N SER A 702 10.80 -24.12 7.09
CA SER A 702 11.08 -24.60 5.72
C SER A 702 12.42 -25.33 5.65
N ILE A 703 13.46 -24.78 6.30
CA ILE A 703 14.80 -25.38 6.39
C ILE A 703 14.73 -26.69 7.17
N ASN A 704 14.07 -26.70 8.34
CA ASN A 704 13.95 -27.88 9.17
C ASN A 704 13.19 -29.00 8.45
N THR A 705 12.09 -28.67 7.77
CA THR A 705 11.29 -29.63 7.00
C THR A 705 12.09 -30.23 5.85
N THR A 706 12.84 -29.41 5.11
CA THR A 706 13.67 -29.86 3.99
C THR A 706 14.82 -30.75 4.48
N LEU A 707 15.53 -30.34 5.54
CA LEU A 707 16.57 -31.16 6.18
C LEU A 707 16.02 -32.50 6.66
N ARG A 708 14.86 -32.51 7.32
CA ARG A 708 14.21 -33.75 7.79
C ARG A 708 13.83 -34.67 6.65
N ASN A 709 13.36 -34.13 5.52
CA ASN A 709 13.01 -34.91 4.33
C ASN A 709 14.24 -35.58 3.71
N ILE A 710 15.33 -34.82 3.53
CA ILE A 710 16.60 -35.35 2.97
C ILE A 710 17.21 -36.41 3.89
N LEU A 711 17.17 -36.19 5.21
CA LEU A 711 17.77 -37.09 6.20
C LEU A 711 16.86 -38.24 6.62
N SER A 712 15.72 -38.43 5.97
CA SER A 712 14.81 -39.53 6.26
C SER A 712 15.54 -40.89 6.13
N GLY A 713 15.38 -41.74 7.16
CA GLY A 713 16.04 -43.05 7.22
C GLY A 713 17.52 -43.06 7.65
N SER A 714 18.13 -41.92 8.02
CA SER A 714 19.53 -41.83 8.49
C SER A 714 19.75 -42.12 9.99
N ASN A 715 18.68 -42.34 10.76
CA ASN A 715 18.71 -42.44 12.24
C ASN A 715 19.36 -41.20 12.91
N ILE A 716 19.25 -40.01 12.32
CA ILE A 716 19.57 -38.73 12.99
C ILE A 716 18.35 -38.30 13.82
N ARG A 717 18.59 -37.87 15.08
CA ARG A 717 17.52 -37.43 15.99
C ARG A 717 16.98 -36.07 15.55
N LYS A 718 15.66 -35.86 15.71
CA LYS A 718 14.98 -34.58 15.41
C LYS A 718 15.59 -33.40 16.17
N GLU A 719 15.96 -33.61 17.42
CA GLU A 719 16.63 -32.60 18.26
C GLU A 719 17.91 -32.03 17.62
N LYS A 720 18.63 -32.83 16.82
CA LYS A 720 19.86 -32.37 16.14
C LYS A 720 19.56 -31.46 14.95
N THR A 721 18.52 -31.73 14.16
CA THR A 721 18.11 -30.82 13.08
C THR A 721 17.56 -29.51 13.65
N ASP A 722 16.86 -29.59 14.78
CA ASP A 722 16.37 -28.41 15.51
C ASP A 722 17.55 -27.58 16.07
N SER A 723 18.65 -28.22 16.46
CA SER A 723 19.87 -27.54 16.93
C SER A 723 20.52 -26.68 15.84
N ILE A 724 20.52 -27.14 14.58
CA ILE A 724 20.99 -26.33 13.43
C ILE A 724 20.12 -25.07 13.29
N CYS A 725 18.80 -25.26 13.37
CA CYS A 725 17.85 -24.17 13.19
C CYS A 725 17.96 -23.13 14.32
N ASN A 726 18.10 -23.58 15.56
CA ASN A 726 18.33 -22.70 16.72
C ASN A 726 19.64 -21.91 16.60
N PHE A 727 20.71 -22.55 16.11
CA PHE A 727 21.99 -21.87 15.89
C PHE A 727 21.87 -20.73 14.87
N ILE A 728 21.12 -20.94 13.78
CA ILE A 728 20.84 -19.91 12.77
C ILE A 728 19.98 -18.79 13.37
N ALA A 729 18.91 -19.13 14.08
CA ALA A 729 17.96 -18.16 14.65
C ALA A 729 18.55 -17.25 15.75
N LEU A 730 19.59 -17.72 16.46
CA LEU A 730 20.29 -16.96 17.51
C LEU A 730 21.47 -16.12 16.98
N SER A 731 21.81 -16.25 15.69
CA SER A 731 22.95 -15.54 15.10
C SER A 731 22.65 -14.07 14.80
N SER A 732 23.69 -13.22 14.84
CA SER A 732 23.63 -11.83 14.38
C SER A 732 23.50 -11.70 12.87
N SER A 733 23.93 -12.71 12.10
CA SER A 733 23.81 -12.74 10.64
C SER A 733 23.33 -14.11 10.13
N PRO A 734 22.03 -14.43 10.29
CA PRO A 734 21.47 -15.75 9.97
C PRO A 734 21.71 -16.20 8.52
N ILE A 735 21.61 -15.29 7.56
CA ILE A 735 21.83 -15.61 6.13
C ILE A 735 23.28 -16.02 5.84
N ASN A 736 24.26 -15.37 6.47
CA ASN A 736 25.67 -15.71 6.28
C ASN A 736 25.99 -17.05 6.96
N GLU A 737 25.47 -17.28 8.17
CA GLU A 737 25.61 -18.57 8.86
C GLU A 737 25.02 -19.73 8.05
N TRP A 738 23.84 -19.52 7.46
CA TRP A 738 23.20 -20.51 6.60
C TRP A 738 24.03 -20.81 5.34
N GLN A 739 24.59 -19.78 4.70
CA GLN A 739 25.43 -19.96 3.52
C GLN A 739 26.74 -20.70 3.81
N ASP A 740 27.32 -20.48 4.99
CA ASP A 740 28.51 -21.21 5.42
C ASP A 740 28.19 -22.69 5.71
N LEU A 741 27.05 -22.97 6.37
CA LEU A 741 26.56 -24.34 6.57
C LEU A 741 26.28 -25.05 5.23
N LEU A 742 25.68 -24.35 4.26
CA LEU A 742 25.48 -24.87 2.91
C LEU A 742 26.81 -25.20 2.23
N THR A 743 27.86 -24.41 2.46
CA THR A 743 29.19 -24.70 1.92
C THR A 743 29.76 -26.00 2.52
N GLU A 744 29.57 -26.24 3.82
CA GLU A 744 29.96 -27.51 4.46
C GLU A 744 29.11 -28.70 3.95
N PHE A 745 27.80 -28.51 3.74
CA PHE A 745 26.94 -29.52 3.14
C PHE A 745 27.32 -29.83 1.69
N GLU A 746 27.78 -28.85 0.92
CA GLU A 746 28.27 -29.07 -0.44
C GLU A 746 29.52 -29.96 -0.45
N LEU A 747 30.45 -29.73 0.48
CA LEU A 747 31.66 -30.55 0.64
C LEU A 747 31.29 -32.00 0.97
N LEU A 748 30.31 -32.20 1.86
CA LEU A 748 29.79 -33.53 2.20
C LEU A 748 29.09 -34.20 1.02
N ALA A 749 28.33 -33.43 0.21
CA ALA A 749 27.64 -33.93 -0.97
C ALA A 749 28.59 -34.36 -2.10
N GLN A 750 29.80 -33.81 -2.12
CA GLN A 750 30.84 -34.14 -3.10
C GLN A 750 31.73 -35.33 -2.65
N PHE A 751 31.71 -35.70 -1.37
CA PHE A 751 32.49 -36.80 -0.81
C PHE A 751 31.80 -38.15 -1.09
N ASP A 752 32.54 -39.13 -1.61
CA ASP A 752 32.03 -40.48 -1.85
C ASP A 752 32.39 -41.41 -0.67
N PRO A 753 31.42 -41.77 0.20
CA PRO A 753 31.70 -42.62 1.36
C PRO A 753 32.01 -44.08 1.00
N THR A 754 31.81 -44.50 -0.26
CA THR A 754 32.00 -45.89 -0.72
C THR A 754 33.38 -46.17 -1.32
N ASN A 755 34.14 -45.12 -1.63
CA ASN A 755 35.44 -45.24 -2.29
C ASN A 755 36.57 -45.40 -1.25
N ASN A 756 37.19 -46.58 -1.19
CA ASN A 756 38.28 -46.93 -0.25
C ASN A 756 39.65 -46.29 -0.57
N SER A 757 39.69 -45.13 -1.23
CA SER A 757 40.91 -44.39 -1.53
C SER A 757 41.26 -43.40 -0.41
N ASN A 758 42.53 -43.00 -0.32
CA ASN A 758 43.13 -42.07 0.65
C ASN A 758 42.54 -40.62 0.66
N GLU A 759 41.24 -40.43 0.40
CA GLU A 759 40.60 -39.11 0.45
C GLU A 759 40.40 -38.67 1.90
N VAL A 760 40.87 -37.45 2.20
CA VAL A 760 40.73 -36.84 3.53
C VAL A 760 39.27 -36.42 3.72
N PHE A 761 38.67 -36.82 4.85
CA PHE A 761 37.30 -36.43 5.18
C PHE A 761 37.16 -34.89 5.20
N PRO A 762 36.10 -34.31 4.61
CA PRO A 762 35.95 -32.87 4.49
C PRO A 762 35.90 -32.15 5.84
N ILE A 763 36.45 -30.94 5.87
CA ILE A 763 36.51 -30.09 7.07
C ILE A 763 35.14 -29.40 7.25
N THR A 764 34.45 -29.71 8.34
CA THR A 764 33.12 -29.16 8.67
C THR A 764 33.12 -28.54 10.08
N GLN A 765 33.71 -27.34 10.22
CA GLN A 765 33.93 -26.72 11.53
C GLN A 765 32.63 -26.28 12.21
N LYS A 766 31.66 -25.77 11.45
CA LYS A 766 30.37 -25.30 11.98
C LYS A 766 29.47 -26.45 12.38
N LEU A 767 29.38 -27.52 11.58
CA LEU A 767 28.61 -28.70 11.99
C LEU A 767 29.22 -29.32 13.27
N VAL A 768 30.54 -29.36 13.40
CA VAL A 768 31.17 -29.85 14.64
C VAL A 768 30.87 -28.93 15.83
N SER A 769 30.88 -27.59 15.65
CA SER A 769 30.59 -26.64 16.74
C SER A 769 29.14 -26.70 17.22
N ILE A 770 28.19 -27.06 16.35
CA ILE A 770 26.77 -27.30 16.69
C ILE A 770 26.59 -28.64 17.46
N GLY A 771 27.60 -29.51 17.47
CA GLY A 771 27.62 -30.75 18.24
C GLY A 771 27.44 -32.03 17.41
N PHE A 772 27.68 -31.98 16.10
CA PHE A 772 27.66 -33.18 15.26
C PHE A 772 28.95 -34.00 15.38
N THR A 773 28.80 -35.32 15.57
CA THR A 773 29.93 -36.27 15.64
C THR A 773 30.36 -36.72 14.24
N GLN A 774 31.56 -37.30 14.10
CA GLN A 774 32.00 -37.88 12.82
C GLN A 774 31.03 -38.94 12.25
N ASN A 775 30.34 -39.69 13.12
CA ASN A 775 29.33 -40.65 12.68
C ASN A 775 28.07 -39.96 12.13
N ASP A 776 27.70 -38.79 12.64
CA ASP A 776 26.60 -38.01 12.08
C ASP A 776 27.00 -37.41 10.73
N LEU A 777 28.24 -36.90 10.59
CA LEU A 777 28.77 -36.35 9.34
C LEU A 777 28.85 -37.40 8.22
N LYS A 778 29.21 -38.65 8.53
CA LYS A 778 29.14 -39.75 7.57
C LYS A 778 27.71 -40.00 7.07
N LYS A 779 26.73 -39.98 7.97
CA LYS A 779 25.31 -40.12 7.60
C LYS A 779 24.82 -38.96 6.74
N PHE A 780 25.30 -37.74 7.00
CA PHE A 780 25.04 -36.60 6.12
C PHE A 780 25.61 -36.84 4.73
N ALA A 781 26.87 -37.28 4.61
CA ALA A 781 27.50 -37.59 3.32
C ALA A 781 26.81 -38.74 2.56
N GLU A 782 26.22 -39.71 3.26
CA GLU A 782 25.44 -40.80 2.64
C GLU A 782 24.09 -40.35 2.06
N LYS A 783 23.52 -39.25 2.56
CA LYS A 783 22.15 -38.82 2.23
C LYS A 783 22.06 -37.51 1.44
N ILE A 784 22.94 -36.56 1.74
CA ILE A 784 23.06 -35.33 0.98
C ILE A 784 23.91 -35.66 -0.24
N THR A 785 23.29 -35.64 -1.41
CA THR A 785 23.89 -35.93 -2.70
C THR A 785 23.95 -34.67 -3.54
N LYS A 786 24.69 -34.71 -4.65
CA LYS A 786 24.74 -33.60 -5.62
C LYS A 786 23.36 -33.23 -6.16
N GLU A 787 22.45 -34.19 -6.25
CA GLU A 787 21.10 -34.00 -6.81
C GLU A 787 20.15 -33.30 -5.84
N ASN A 788 20.22 -33.60 -4.53
CA ASN A 788 19.31 -33.02 -3.53
C ASN A 788 19.91 -31.84 -2.75
N TYR A 789 21.22 -31.62 -2.81
CA TYR A 789 21.87 -30.45 -2.19
C TYR A 789 21.30 -29.14 -2.73
N ILE A 790 21.00 -29.07 -4.04
CA ILE A 790 20.46 -27.85 -4.65
C ILE A 790 19.09 -27.50 -4.07
N ASP A 791 18.26 -28.50 -3.75
CA ASP A 791 16.96 -28.26 -3.13
C ASP A 791 17.10 -27.66 -1.73
N LEU A 792 18.17 -28.05 -1.00
CA LEU A 792 18.51 -27.44 0.29
C LEU A 792 19.06 -26.02 0.14
N TYR A 793 19.88 -25.76 -0.88
CA TYR A 793 20.45 -24.44 -1.18
C TYR A 793 19.37 -23.41 -1.55
N LEU A 794 18.33 -23.84 -2.27
CA LEU A 794 17.24 -22.98 -2.77
C LEU A 794 16.16 -22.68 -1.71
N VAL A 795 16.25 -23.25 -0.50
CA VAL A 795 15.33 -22.93 0.59
C VAL A 795 15.54 -21.49 1.03
N SER A 796 14.50 -20.67 0.90
CA SER A 796 14.50 -19.29 1.35
C SER A 796 14.50 -19.20 2.87
N LEU A 797 15.45 -18.46 3.43
CA LEU A 797 15.45 -18.08 4.84
C LEU A 797 14.39 -17.00 5.05
N GLU A 798 13.37 -17.29 5.86
CA GLU A 798 12.29 -16.36 6.16
C GLU A 798 12.60 -15.47 7.37
N ASP A 799 12.37 -14.17 7.22
CA ASP A 799 12.49 -13.18 8.28
C ASP A 799 11.09 -12.81 8.75
N LEU A 800 10.81 -13.06 10.04
CA LEU A 800 9.47 -12.93 10.60
C LEU A 800 9.41 -11.77 11.58
N PRO A 801 8.42 -10.86 11.46
CA PRO A 801 8.13 -9.87 12.47
C PRO A 801 7.83 -10.51 13.83
N VAL A 802 8.37 -9.93 14.89
CA VAL A 802 8.15 -10.25 16.29
C VAL A 802 7.52 -9.03 16.95
N PHE A 803 6.54 -9.24 17.80
CA PHE A 803 5.73 -8.16 18.36
C PHE A 803 5.85 -8.16 19.88
N GLU A 804 6.02 -6.98 20.45
CA GLU A 804 6.16 -6.76 21.90
C GLU A 804 5.22 -5.64 22.35
N TYR A 805 4.69 -5.74 23.56
CA TYR A 805 3.84 -4.73 24.18
C TYR A 805 4.60 -3.94 25.25
N ARG A 806 4.43 -2.61 25.27
CA ARG A 806 5.01 -1.73 26.29
C ARG A 806 4.15 -1.71 27.55
N THR A 807 4.63 -2.27 28.65
CA THR A 807 3.93 -2.23 29.95
C THR A 807 4.22 -0.95 30.71
N ARG A 808 5.46 -0.45 30.64
CA ARG A 808 5.95 0.79 31.24
C ARG A 808 7.01 1.42 30.33
N GLU A 809 7.37 2.68 30.57
CA GLU A 809 8.45 3.31 29.81
C GLU A 809 9.74 2.47 29.88
N GLY A 810 10.17 1.96 28.73
CA GLY A 810 11.38 1.14 28.58
C GLY A 810 11.21 -0.36 28.88
N GLU A 811 10.04 -0.81 29.36
CA GLU A 811 9.77 -2.21 29.70
C GLU A 811 8.80 -2.85 28.69
N TYR A 812 9.23 -3.95 28.07
CA TYR A 812 8.50 -4.65 27.02
C TYR A 812 8.31 -6.13 27.39
N ILE A 813 7.15 -6.65 27.05
CA ILE A 813 6.80 -8.08 27.13
C ILE A 813 6.44 -8.60 25.75
N ASP A 814 6.38 -9.91 25.56
CA ASP A 814 5.84 -10.47 24.31
C ASP A 814 4.39 -9.98 24.14
N PHE A 815 4.00 -9.61 22.92
CA PHE A 815 2.64 -9.10 22.69
C PHE A 815 1.58 -10.14 23.08
N SER A 816 1.88 -11.43 22.94
CA SER A 816 1.01 -12.53 23.36
C SER A 816 0.76 -12.59 24.88
N ASP A 817 1.68 -12.03 25.69
CA ASP A 817 1.55 -11.97 27.15
C ASP A 817 0.72 -10.77 27.65
N ALA A 818 0.39 -9.81 26.77
CA ALA A 818 -0.44 -8.66 27.12
C ALA A 818 -1.92 -9.05 27.31
N SER A 819 -2.67 -8.29 28.12
CA SER A 819 -4.11 -8.56 28.28
C SER A 819 -4.88 -8.30 26.97
N ALA A 820 -5.96 -9.05 26.75
CA ALA A 820 -6.76 -8.93 25.51
C ALA A 820 -7.24 -7.48 25.21
N GLY A 821 -7.59 -6.71 26.25
CA GLY A 821 -7.96 -5.30 26.09
C GLY A 821 -6.78 -4.39 25.69
N GLN A 822 -5.58 -4.65 26.21
CA GLN A 822 -4.35 -3.94 25.83
C GLN A 822 -3.92 -4.26 24.40
N GLN A 823 -4.05 -5.52 24.00
CA GLN A 823 -3.79 -5.96 22.63
C GLN A 823 -4.76 -5.28 21.66
N ALA A 824 -6.07 -5.34 21.93
CA ALA A 824 -7.10 -4.70 21.12
C ALA A 824 -6.91 -3.18 21.00
N THR A 825 -6.58 -2.51 22.11
CA THR A 825 -6.30 -1.07 22.12
C THR A 825 -5.11 -0.73 21.23
N SER A 826 -4.00 -1.47 21.37
CA SER A 826 -2.81 -1.29 20.52
C SER A 826 -3.12 -1.49 19.02
N LEU A 827 -3.89 -2.53 18.70
CA LEU A 827 -4.31 -2.82 17.33
C LEU A 827 -5.19 -1.71 16.75
N ILE A 828 -6.18 -1.22 17.51
CA ILE A 828 -7.05 -0.12 17.06
C ILE A 828 -6.24 1.15 16.84
N HIS A 829 -5.26 1.46 17.70
CA HIS A 829 -4.34 2.58 17.50
C HIS A 829 -3.62 2.47 16.16
N VAL A 830 -3.02 1.32 15.86
CA VAL A 830 -2.35 1.08 14.58
C VAL A 830 -3.33 1.21 13.41
N LEU A 831 -4.52 0.60 13.50
CA LEU A 831 -5.52 0.64 12.44
C LEU A 831 -6.02 2.05 12.15
N LEU A 832 -6.20 2.88 13.17
CA LEU A 832 -6.67 4.27 13.00
C LEU A 832 -5.54 5.20 12.51
N ASN A 833 -4.29 4.98 12.92
CA ASN A 833 -3.16 5.79 12.45
C ASN A 833 -2.58 5.32 11.11
N GLN A 834 -2.86 4.09 10.69
CA GLN A 834 -2.43 3.57 9.39
C GLN A 834 -3.30 4.14 8.27
N ASP A 835 -2.64 4.80 7.32
CA ASP A 835 -3.27 5.18 6.06
C ASP A 835 -3.67 3.93 5.27
N GLY A 836 -4.83 3.96 4.62
CA GLY A 836 -5.23 2.79 3.86
C GLY A 836 -6.69 2.71 3.45
N PRO A 837 -7.15 1.50 3.14
CA PRO A 837 -8.48 1.23 2.61
C PRO A 837 -9.58 1.46 3.66
N THR A 838 -10.85 1.29 3.31
CA THR A 838 -11.95 1.43 4.29
C THR A 838 -11.74 0.53 5.51
N LEU A 839 -11.85 1.10 6.71
CA LEU A 839 -11.85 0.38 8.00
C LEU A 839 -13.28 0.06 8.41
N ILE A 840 -13.57 -1.21 8.66
CA ILE A 840 -14.89 -1.69 9.09
C ILE A 840 -14.74 -2.41 10.42
N ILE A 841 -15.37 -1.93 11.50
CA ILE A 841 -15.30 -2.60 12.80
C ILE A 841 -16.71 -2.67 13.39
N ASP A 842 -17.12 -3.88 13.79
CA ASP A 842 -18.38 -4.07 14.50
C ASP A 842 -18.18 -3.88 16.02
N GLN A 843 -18.78 -2.84 16.59
CA GLN A 843 -18.76 -2.53 18.04
C GLN A 843 -17.34 -2.53 18.64
N PRO A 844 -16.44 -1.63 18.19
CA PRO A 844 -15.09 -1.53 18.73
C PRO A 844 -15.06 -1.33 20.26
N GLU A 845 -16.11 -0.72 20.84
CA GLU A 845 -16.24 -0.54 22.29
C GLU A 845 -16.25 -1.84 23.10
N ASP A 846 -16.64 -2.98 22.51
CA ASP A 846 -16.69 -4.26 23.22
C ASP A 846 -15.29 -4.89 23.39
N ASP A 847 -14.33 -4.45 22.59
CA ASP A 847 -12.93 -4.89 22.60
C ASP A 847 -12.01 -3.94 23.40
N LEU A 848 -12.46 -2.70 23.63
CA LEU A 848 -11.68 -1.62 24.23
C LEU A 848 -11.87 -1.52 25.75
N ASP A 849 -10.85 -1.02 26.44
CA ASP A 849 -11.01 -0.52 27.82
C ASP A 849 -11.80 0.80 27.79
N ASN A 850 -12.79 0.95 28.67
CA ASN A 850 -13.62 2.14 28.81
C ASN A 850 -12.78 3.42 29.01
N GLN A 851 -11.61 3.33 29.66
CA GLN A 851 -10.72 4.48 29.84
C GLN A 851 -10.14 4.99 28.51
N MET A 852 -9.94 4.10 27.54
CA MET A 852 -9.30 4.40 26.26
C MET A 852 -10.28 4.90 25.19
N VAL A 853 -11.59 4.70 25.38
CA VAL A 853 -12.62 5.09 24.40
C VAL A 853 -12.55 6.59 24.05
N SER A 854 -12.18 7.44 25.02
CA SER A 854 -12.01 8.88 24.77
C SER A 854 -10.84 9.16 23.82
N GLU A 855 -9.70 8.49 24.01
CA GLU A 855 -8.52 8.64 23.15
C GLU A 855 -8.82 8.14 21.73
N ILE A 856 -9.54 7.02 21.61
CA ILE A 856 -10.00 6.50 20.32
C ILE A 856 -10.87 7.51 19.55
N SER A 857 -11.70 8.31 20.23
CA SER A 857 -12.51 9.33 19.56
C SER A 857 -11.67 10.41 18.87
N GLU A 858 -10.54 10.79 19.49
CA GLU A 858 -9.58 11.73 18.89
C GLU A 858 -8.86 11.10 17.70
N LEU A 859 -8.51 9.82 17.79
CA LEU A 859 -7.89 9.08 16.69
C LEU A 859 -8.84 8.90 15.50
N ILE A 860 -10.13 8.63 15.73
CA ILE A 860 -11.15 8.58 14.68
C ILE A 860 -11.17 9.90 13.91
N CYS A 861 -11.13 11.04 14.63
CA CYS A 861 -11.14 12.36 14.01
C CYS A 861 -9.93 12.60 13.10
N LYS A 862 -8.75 12.08 13.45
CA LYS A 862 -7.54 12.14 12.61
C LYS A 862 -7.61 11.15 11.46
N SER A 863 -8.03 9.92 11.73
CA SER A 863 -8.03 8.80 10.77
C SER A 863 -8.96 9.05 9.58
N LYS A 864 -10.12 9.68 9.82
CA LYS A 864 -11.14 9.93 8.79
C LYS A 864 -10.73 10.93 7.69
N THR A 865 -9.57 11.59 7.80
CA THR A 865 -8.99 12.37 6.68
C THR A 865 -8.22 11.49 5.70
N ASN A 866 -7.71 10.35 6.16
CA ASN A 866 -6.79 9.50 5.40
C ASN A 866 -7.47 8.22 4.88
N ARG A 867 -8.53 7.77 5.55
CA ARG A 867 -9.33 6.59 5.15
C ARG A 867 -10.80 6.73 5.52
N GLN A 868 -11.66 5.97 4.84
CA GLN A 868 -13.06 5.85 5.25
C GLN A 868 -13.19 4.92 6.46
N ILE A 869 -14.07 5.27 7.40
CA ILE A 869 -14.37 4.48 8.59
C ILE A 869 -15.86 4.12 8.58
N ILE A 870 -16.18 2.85 8.82
CA ILE A 870 -17.55 2.34 8.96
C ILE A 870 -17.64 1.50 10.23
N PHE A 871 -18.16 2.08 11.30
CA PHE A 871 -18.35 1.37 12.57
C PHE A 871 -19.81 1.11 12.85
N THR A 872 -20.11 0.00 13.51
CA THR A 872 -21.34 -0.08 14.31
C THR A 872 -20.97 0.29 15.74
N SER A 873 -21.85 1.02 16.43
CA SER A 873 -21.61 1.33 17.85
C SER A 873 -22.90 1.59 18.62
N HIS A 874 -22.81 1.40 19.93
CA HIS A 874 -23.79 1.86 20.91
C HIS A 874 -23.19 2.84 21.92
N ASN A 875 -21.97 3.33 21.68
CA ASN A 875 -21.24 4.23 22.56
C ASN A 875 -21.20 5.67 22.02
N ALA A 876 -21.71 6.62 22.81
CA ALA A 876 -21.77 8.02 22.42
C ALA A 876 -20.38 8.65 22.21
N ASN A 877 -19.34 8.18 22.91
CA ASN A 877 -17.97 8.70 22.68
C ASN A 877 -17.45 8.34 21.29
N ILE A 878 -17.81 7.18 20.76
CA ILE A 878 -17.37 6.71 19.43
C ILE A 878 -18.15 7.42 18.32
N VAL A 879 -19.42 7.74 18.54
CA VAL A 879 -20.29 8.33 17.51
C VAL A 879 -20.33 9.85 17.59
N VAL A 880 -20.62 10.41 18.77
CA VAL A 880 -20.77 11.86 19.00
C VAL A 880 -19.41 12.52 19.15
N ASN A 881 -18.53 12.04 20.04
CA ASN A 881 -17.21 12.65 20.22
C ASN A 881 -16.23 12.30 19.08
N GLY A 882 -16.42 11.13 18.43
CA GLY A 882 -15.76 10.81 17.16
C GLY A 882 -16.29 11.59 15.95
N ASP A 883 -17.36 12.37 16.15
CA ASP A 883 -18.00 13.25 15.17
C ASP A 883 -18.30 12.57 13.83
N ALA A 884 -19.13 11.53 13.85
CA ALA A 884 -19.55 10.82 12.64
C ALA A 884 -20.22 11.77 11.61
N GLU A 885 -19.74 11.74 10.37
CA GLU A 885 -20.34 12.50 9.27
C GLU A 885 -21.72 11.95 8.88
N LEU A 886 -21.93 10.65 9.01
CA LEU A 886 -23.21 10.00 8.70
C LEU A 886 -23.54 8.94 9.77
N VAL A 887 -24.74 9.03 10.32
CA VAL A 887 -25.28 8.08 11.28
C VAL A 887 -26.49 7.38 10.68
N ALA A 888 -26.46 6.05 10.63
CA ALA A 888 -27.57 5.20 10.21
C ALA A 888 -28.17 4.48 11.41
N CYS A 889 -29.42 4.82 11.76
CA CYS A 889 -30.09 4.25 12.94
C CYS A 889 -30.95 3.04 12.54
N CYS A 890 -30.57 1.86 13.04
CA CYS A 890 -31.33 0.63 12.91
C CYS A 890 -32.35 0.47 14.05
N ASN A 891 -33.59 0.20 13.69
CA ASN A 891 -34.69 -0.05 14.63
C ASN A 891 -35.58 -1.21 14.15
N TYR A 892 -36.47 -1.69 15.02
CA TYR A 892 -37.50 -2.66 14.65
C TYR A 892 -38.60 -2.00 13.82
N ARG A 893 -39.12 -2.71 12.81
CA ARG A 893 -40.18 -2.18 11.91
C ARG A 893 -41.47 -1.88 12.65
N VAL A 894 -41.81 -2.72 13.63
CA VAL A 894 -43.02 -2.60 14.43
C VAL A 894 -42.60 -2.57 15.90
N SER A 895 -43.04 -1.54 16.63
CA SER A 895 -42.73 -1.40 18.04
C SER A 895 -43.29 -2.60 18.83
N GLY A 896 -42.42 -3.27 19.59
CA GLY A 896 -42.77 -4.49 20.34
C GLY A 896 -42.62 -5.81 19.56
N ASP A 897 -42.35 -5.75 18.24
CA ASP A 897 -42.05 -6.93 17.43
C ASP A 897 -40.56 -6.95 17.03
N GLN A 898 -39.82 -7.92 17.59
CA GLN A 898 -38.40 -8.07 17.35
C GLN A 898 -38.08 -8.97 16.13
N SER A 899 -39.08 -9.33 15.32
CA SER A 899 -38.89 -10.24 14.20
C SER A 899 -38.37 -9.58 12.93
N ASN A 900 -38.52 -8.27 12.76
CA ASN A 900 -38.11 -7.53 11.56
C ASN A 900 -37.46 -6.18 11.90
N GLY A 901 -36.29 -5.91 11.32
CA GLY A 901 -35.57 -4.63 11.44
C GLY A 901 -35.69 -3.75 10.20
N GLN A 902 -35.25 -2.49 10.34
CA GLN A 902 -35.09 -1.52 9.25
C GLN A 902 -34.03 -0.48 9.62
N ILE A 903 -33.50 0.20 8.61
CA ILE A 903 -32.79 1.48 8.82
C ILE A 903 -33.87 2.56 8.84
N GLU A 904 -34.12 3.12 10.02
CA GLU A 904 -35.23 4.07 10.25
C GLU A 904 -34.86 5.48 9.81
N ILE A 905 -33.67 5.93 10.16
CA ILE A 905 -33.20 7.28 9.85
C ILE A 905 -31.71 7.28 9.51
N ILE A 906 -31.34 8.14 8.56
CA ILE A 906 -29.96 8.34 8.11
C ILE A 906 -29.73 9.85 8.00
N GLY A 907 -28.65 10.34 8.60
CA GLY A 907 -28.19 11.71 8.44
C GLY A 907 -27.01 12.03 9.37
N ALA A 908 -26.53 13.27 9.33
CA ALA A 908 -25.46 13.73 10.22
C ALA A 908 -25.98 14.08 11.64
N ILE A 909 -25.04 14.18 12.58
CA ILE A 909 -25.32 14.45 14.01
C ILE A 909 -25.96 15.84 14.25
N ASP A 910 -25.76 16.77 13.32
CA ASP A 910 -26.33 18.13 13.37
C ASP A 910 -27.81 18.18 12.94
N ILE A 911 -28.36 17.09 12.40
CA ILE A 911 -29.78 17.00 12.05
C ILE A 911 -30.61 16.69 13.31
N PRO A 912 -31.64 17.51 13.65
CA PRO A 912 -32.41 17.36 14.89
C PRO A 912 -33.00 15.96 15.10
N SER A 913 -33.63 15.38 14.06
CA SER A 913 -34.24 14.06 14.14
C SER A 913 -33.21 12.93 14.36
N VAL A 914 -32.00 13.08 13.83
CA VAL A 914 -30.90 12.13 14.04
C VAL A 914 -30.35 12.26 15.46
N LYS A 915 -30.10 13.50 15.92
CA LYS A 915 -29.67 13.80 17.29
C LYS A 915 -30.62 13.23 18.35
N ASP A 916 -31.92 13.37 18.14
CA ASP A 916 -32.94 12.87 19.08
C ASP A 916 -32.90 11.34 19.15
N GLU A 917 -32.76 10.65 18.01
CA GLU A 917 -32.66 9.19 17.98
C GLU A 917 -31.32 8.68 18.56
N ILE A 918 -30.20 9.36 18.31
CA ILE A 918 -28.91 9.09 18.98
C ILE A 918 -29.07 9.19 20.50
N THR A 919 -29.65 10.29 20.98
CA THR A 919 -29.84 10.55 22.42
C THR A 919 -30.71 9.47 23.06
N LYS A 920 -31.75 9.02 22.36
CA LYS A 920 -32.64 7.95 22.80
C LYS A 920 -31.95 6.60 22.86
N ILE A 921 -31.18 6.23 21.83
CA ILE A 921 -30.51 4.93 21.73
C ILE A 921 -29.33 4.83 22.70
N MET A 922 -28.47 5.84 22.77
CA MET A 922 -27.20 5.77 23.50
C MET A 922 -27.31 6.27 24.94
N GLU A 923 -28.12 7.30 25.18
CA GLU A 923 -28.18 7.97 26.49
C GLU A 923 -29.45 7.65 27.28
N GLY A 924 -30.35 6.84 26.72
CA GLY A 924 -31.67 6.53 27.31
C GLY A 924 -32.64 7.71 27.27
N GLY A 925 -32.37 8.69 26.40
CA GLY A 925 -33.16 9.91 26.24
C GLY A 925 -32.66 11.08 27.10
N GLU A 926 -33.12 12.29 26.74
CA GLU A 926 -32.64 13.55 27.33
C GLU A 926 -32.78 13.61 28.85
N LYS A 927 -33.91 13.11 29.39
CA LYS A 927 -34.14 13.07 30.84
C LYS A 927 -33.10 12.23 31.58
N ALA A 928 -32.73 11.08 31.01
CA ALA A 928 -31.75 10.18 31.61
C ALA A 928 -30.33 10.76 31.54
N PHE A 929 -29.99 11.44 30.44
CA PHE A 929 -28.75 12.18 30.30
C PHE A 929 -28.64 13.32 31.33
N ARG A 930 -29.65 14.20 31.41
CA ARG A 930 -29.68 15.31 32.37
C ARG A 930 -29.61 14.84 33.82
N LEU A 931 -30.36 13.78 34.18
CA LEU A 931 -30.30 13.20 35.52
C LEU A 931 -28.90 12.67 35.87
N ARG A 932 -28.19 12.05 34.92
CA ARG A 932 -26.79 11.62 35.13
C ARG A 932 -25.89 12.83 35.35
N LYS A 933 -26.00 13.85 34.50
CA LYS A 933 -25.24 15.10 34.62
C LYS A 933 -25.43 15.73 36.02
N GLU A 934 -26.68 15.89 36.45
CA GLU A 934 -27.02 16.45 37.77
C GLU A 934 -26.50 15.58 38.92
N LYS A 935 -26.59 14.24 38.81
CA LYS A 935 -26.07 13.32 39.83
C LYS A 935 -24.55 13.35 39.97
N TYR A 936 -23.82 13.59 38.88
CA TYR A 936 -22.37 13.76 38.90
C TYR A 936 -21.93 15.15 39.38
N GLY A 937 -22.85 16.12 39.44
CA GLY A 937 -22.55 17.50 39.82
C GLY A 937 -21.90 18.33 38.71
N PHE A 938 -22.13 17.97 37.44
CA PHE A 938 -21.63 18.69 36.25
C PHE A 938 -22.59 19.75 35.72
#